data_AF-A0AAD8UB39-F1
#
_entry.id   AF-A0AAD8UB39-F1
#
_cell.length_a   1.000
_cell.length_b   1.000
_cell.length_c   1.000
_cell.angle_alpha   90.00
_cell.angle_beta   90.00
_cell.angle_gamma   90.00
#
_symmetry.space_group_name_H-M   'P 1'
#
loop_
_entity.id
_entity.type
_entity.pdbx_description
1 polymer ?
#
loop_
_entity_poly.entity_id
_entity_poly.type
_entity_poly.pdbx_seq_one_letter_code
_entity_poly.pdbx_strand_id
1 'polypeptide(L)'
;MAGYNNRPLSFSERRGSMLSDDMTLNTGSSSSSTRLEKMPQRPGHIRGPPTPSMTTPAADFDQQLTGSPPPPPTPAASPGPSHHQLDWSDAADDEDFFLAKVRHHFKNSGGPHRTRLLADLLNMCTSQQLSFVHQFVSPLLKKDPFTSLPDELCLRILSFIDDPKVLARASQVSRRWRDLLSDDMTWKNLCVKHDYGRRLSEVASSMGSGSRPGAQPLWGDDYASSSFPGALPMTAHASGSRSLDGSGNSRPKMRSYKSHFKQRYLVEAAWRSGGTSTTRNITQEGGVVTSLHLTPKYIIVALDNAKIHVFDTKGNQQRTLQGHVMGVWAMVPWDDILVSGGCDRDVRVWNLATGACLHTLRGHTSTVRCLKMSDANTAISGSRDTTLRVWDIRTGLCRNVLVGHGASVRCLEIKGDIVVSGSYDTMAKVWSISEGRCIQTLQGHFSQIYAIAFDGKRVVTGSLDTNVRIWDPRTAECLAILQGHTSLVGQLQMRGDTLVTGGSDGSVRVWSLEKMCPIHRLAAHDNSVTSLQFDDTRVVSGGSDGRVKIWDLKTGHLVRELIAQGEAVWRVAFEDEKCVALALRQNRTVMEVWSFSPPEDVLYDRPLSLQQRVLQEAPNRPLSAMQLDYRQTQPTVAGSSREAAGSQDVDMRDAGSIITTPTMFSRAIRLNRAVPLRTRAPATFAAASRSVTTNAASATLEKGVPQSDDEPFQITLSDESFETYQLDPPPYTLDVTKKELKQMYKDMVVVRQLEMAADRLYKEKKIRGFCHLSTGQEAVAVGIEHALTREDDLITAYRCHGFAYMRGGTVRSIIGELLGRREGIAYGKGGSMHMFTKGFYGGNGIVGAQVPVGAGLAFAHQYTGRKNASVILYGDGASNQGQVFEAFNMAKLWNLPALFGCENNKYGMGTAAARSSALTDYYKRGQYIPGLKVNGMDVLAVKAAVKYGKDYTVAENGPLVLEYVTYRYGGHSMSDPGTTYRTREEIQRMRSTNDPIAGLKQKIMDWEVVTEDELKTIDKEARSFVNEEVAAAEAMAVPDTTPKILYEDIYVPGTEPQFIRGRTPDETYYFN
;
A
#
# COMPACT_ATOMS: atom_id res chain seq x y z
N MET A 1 -10.68 -23.45 66.04
CA MET A 1 -10.54 -22.61 67.26
C MET A 1 -10.28 -21.19 66.76
N ALA A 2 -11.06 -20.16 67.10
CA ALA A 2 -11.36 -19.62 68.43
C ALA A 2 -10.06 -19.12 69.11
N GLY A 3 -9.88 -17.82 69.42
CA GLY A 3 -10.77 -16.67 69.18
C GLY A 3 -10.17 -15.36 69.70
N TYR A 4 -11.03 -14.41 70.11
CA TYR A 4 -10.74 -13.18 70.88
C TYR A 4 -9.96 -12.02 70.22
N ASN A 5 -10.74 -10.97 69.91
CA ASN A 5 -10.53 -9.56 70.23
C ASN A 5 -9.18 -9.13 70.87
N ASN A 6 -8.57 -8.07 70.33
CA ASN A 6 -8.67 -6.76 71.01
C ASN A 6 -8.35 -5.53 70.14
N ARG A 7 -8.92 -4.40 70.58
CA ARG A 7 -8.68 -2.99 70.24
C ARG A 7 -8.09 -2.32 71.53
N PRO A 8 -7.80 -1.01 71.64
CA PRO A 8 -7.56 0.05 70.63
C PRO A 8 -6.39 1.04 70.99
N LEU A 9 -6.21 2.11 70.19
CA LEU A 9 -5.90 3.52 70.58
C LEU A 9 -4.55 3.97 71.21
N SER A 10 -4.40 5.30 71.23
CA SER A 10 -3.41 6.18 71.92
C SER A 10 -2.08 6.46 71.17
N PHE A 11 -1.54 7.67 70.91
CA PHE A 11 -1.68 9.09 71.35
C PHE A 11 -0.59 9.57 72.33
N SER A 12 0.36 10.40 71.82
CA SER A 12 1.36 11.29 72.50
C SER A 12 2.47 11.67 71.48
N GLU A 13 3.15 12.83 71.50
CA GLU A 13 2.95 14.09 72.24
C GLU A 13 3.60 15.32 71.53
N ARG A 14 3.12 16.54 71.86
CA ARG A 14 3.81 17.84 72.15
C ARG A 14 5.22 18.12 71.56
N ARG A 15 5.63 19.34 71.15
CA ARG A 15 5.19 20.77 71.31
C ARG A 15 5.84 21.56 70.12
N GLY A 16 5.45 22.78 69.72
CA GLY A 16 4.41 23.73 70.17
C GLY A 16 4.85 25.20 69.95
N SER A 17 3.97 26.19 70.15
CA SER A 17 4.25 27.66 70.16
C SER A 17 4.48 28.32 68.78
N MET A 18 3.97 29.51 68.44
CA MET A 18 2.98 30.43 69.06
C MET A 18 2.46 31.46 68.04
N LEU A 19 1.24 31.99 68.26
CA LEU A 19 0.75 33.34 67.85
C LEU A 19 0.68 33.66 66.32
N SER A 20 -0.22 34.52 65.83
CA SER A 20 -1.36 35.26 66.42
C SER A 20 -2.34 35.70 65.31
N ASP A 21 -3.61 35.87 65.67
CA ASP A 21 -4.52 37.02 65.42
C ASP A 21 -4.57 37.73 64.05
N ASP A 22 -5.67 38.31 63.59
CA ASP A 22 -7.13 38.24 63.88
C ASP A 22 -7.84 39.10 62.80
N MET A 23 -9.17 39.23 62.86
CA MET A 23 -10.00 40.25 62.22
C MET A 23 -10.15 40.22 60.69
N THR A 24 -11.31 40.48 60.08
CA THR A 24 -12.77 40.32 60.31
C THR A 24 -13.46 41.24 59.27
N LEU A 25 -14.81 41.22 59.23
CA LEU A 25 -15.70 42.13 58.48
C LEU A 25 -15.76 41.81 56.96
N ASN A 26 -16.94 41.64 56.33
CA ASN A 26 -18.21 42.40 56.33
C ASN A 26 -18.02 43.85 55.83
N THR A 27 -18.87 44.45 55.02
CA THR A 27 -20.27 44.16 54.58
C THR A 27 -20.38 44.28 53.04
N GLY A 28 -21.46 43.91 52.33
CA GLY A 28 -22.79 43.39 52.70
C GLY A 28 -23.59 43.08 51.41
N SER A 29 -24.63 42.23 51.44
CA SER A 29 -26.05 42.64 51.48
C SER A 29 -26.50 43.62 50.38
N SER A 30 -27.55 43.39 49.59
CA SER A 30 -28.62 42.36 49.56
C SER A 30 -29.33 42.44 48.18
N SER A 31 -30.38 41.73 47.77
CA SER A 31 -31.47 40.92 48.39
C SER A 31 -32.00 39.93 47.30
N SER A 32 -33.07 39.11 47.33
CA SER A 32 -34.14 38.60 48.23
C SER A 32 -34.97 37.60 47.37
N SER A 33 -35.75 36.60 47.81
CA SER A 33 -35.93 35.79 49.05
C SER A 33 -36.98 34.67 48.69
N THR A 34 -37.44 33.68 49.49
CA THR A 34 -37.35 33.32 50.92
C THR A 34 -37.70 31.81 51.12
N ARG A 35 -37.30 31.21 52.26
CA ARG A 35 -38.06 30.36 53.24
C ARG A 35 -39.47 29.78 52.86
N LEU A 36 -39.99 28.66 53.40
CA LEU A 36 -39.63 27.63 54.44
C LEU A 36 -40.48 26.34 54.16
N GLU A 37 -40.70 25.29 54.98
CA GLU A 37 -40.46 24.96 56.41
C GLU A 37 -39.85 23.54 56.59
N LYS A 38 -40.58 22.51 57.07
CA LYS A 38 -39.99 21.29 57.67
C LYS A 38 -40.75 19.97 57.52
N MET A 39 -39.95 18.90 57.61
CA MET A 39 -40.23 17.49 57.90
C MET A 39 -41.16 17.23 59.11
N PRO A 40 -41.84 16.06 59.20
CA PRO A 40 -41.25 14.95 59.99
C PRO A 40 -41.53 13.49 59.53
N GLN A 41 -40.80 12.57 60.19
CA GLN A 41 -41.01 11.10 60.33
C GLN A 41 -40.36 10.11 59.34
N ARG A 42 -40.02 8.95 59.92
CA ARG A 42 -39.32 7.70 59.46
C ARG A 42 -39.73 6.60 60.48
N PRO A 43 -39.54 5.27 60.26
CA PRO A 43 -38.60 4.63 59.32
C PRO A 43 -39.18 3.47 58.46
N GLY A 44 -38.40 2.99 57.49
CA GLY A 44 -38.70 1.79 56.68
C GLY A 44 -37.52 1.37 55.79
N HIS A 45 -37.45 0.09 55.43
CA HIS A 45 -36.34 -0.56 54.71
C HIS A 45 -35.91 0.13 53.40
N ILE A 46 -34.60 0.12 53.10
CA ILE A 46 -34.01 0.73 51.90
C ILE A 46 -33.53 -0.33 50.90
N ARG A 47 -34.25 -0.45 49.77
CA ARG A 47 -33.72 -0.80 48.44
C ARG A 47 -34.52 -0.01 47.41
N GLY A 48 -33.87 0.82 46.59
CA GLY A 48 -34.54 1.72 45.64
C GLY A 48 -35.07 1.00 44.39
N PRO A 49 -36.26 1.38 43.92
CA PRO A 49 -36.42 2.12 42.65
C PRO A 49 -37.54 3.20 42.78
N PRO A 50 -38.14 3.75 41.70
CA PRO A 50 -37.66 4.14 40.37
C PRO A 50 -37.83 5.66 40.10
N THR A 51 -37.54 6.15 38.89
CA THR A 51 -37.86 7.52 38.43
C THR A 51 -38.55 7.54 37.05
N PRO A 52 -39.78 8.08 36.93
CA PRO A 52 -40.46 8.27 35.64
C PRO A 52 -40.62 9.76 35.23
N SER A 53 -40.55 10.03 33.92
CA SER A 53 -41.40 10.91 33.06
C SER A 53 -41.97 12.26 33.60
N MET A 54 -42.09 13.37 32.87
CA MET A 54 -42.08 13.71 31.41
C MET A 54 -41.23 15.01 31.19
N THR A 55 -41.22 15.80 30.09
CA THR A 55 -41.99 15.89 28.81
C THR A 55 -41.15 16.58 27.72
N THR A 56 -41.48 16.36 26.44
CA THR A 56 -41.01 17.15 25.27
C THR A 56 -42.00 18.26 24.88
N PRO A 57 -41.57 19.30 24.15
CA PRO A 57 -41.88 19.35 22.70
C PRO A 57 -40.65 19.44 21.77
N ALA A 58 -40.89 19.28 20.47
CA ALA A 58 -39.91 19.24 19.37
C ALA A 58 -39.40 20.66 18.96
N ALA A 59 -38.45 20.85 18.04
CA ALA A 59 -37.99 19.95 16.97
C ALA A 59 -36.54 20.18 16.46
N ASP A 60 -36.14 19.26 15.57
CA ASP A 60 -35.14 19.37 14.49
C ASP A 60 -33.70 19.82 14.81
N PHE A 61 -32.78 18.86 14.91
CA PHE A 61 -31.84 18.49 13.81
C PHE A 61 -31.08 17.20 14.18
N ASP A 62 -30.91 16.28 13.22
CA ASP A 62 -30.17 15.02 13.40
C ASP A 62 -29.29 14.69 12.17
N GLN A 63 -28.31 13.81 12.38
CA GLN A 63 -27.29 13.31 11.45
C GLN A 63 -26.20 14.36 11.08
N GLN A 64 -24.90 14.04 11.14
CA GLN A 64 -24.29 12.72 10.91
C GLN A 64 -22.93 12.56 11.62
N LEU A 65 -22.70 11.41 12.27
CA LEU A 65 -21.43 11.04 12.93
C LEU A 65 -20.73 9.87 12.21
N THR A 66 -20.04 10.12 11.09
CA THR A 66 -19.06 9.16 10.52
C THR A 66 -17.84 9.86 9.91
N GLY A 67 -16.67 9.63 10.51
CA GLY A 67 -15.41 10.30 10.12
C GLY A 67 -14.66 9.64 8.97
N SER A 68 -15.23 9.61 7.76
CA SER A 68 -14.48 9.26 6.55
C SER A 68 -13.71 10.46 6.01
N PRO A 69 -12.50 10.30 5.43
CA PRO A 69 -11.88 11.38 4.68
C PRO A 69 -12.74 11.74 3.46
N PRO A 70 -12.90 13.02 3.10
CA PRO A 70 -13.61 13.39 1.88
C PRO A 70 -12.85 12.83 0.66
N PRO A 71 -13.57 12.38 -0.39
CA PRO A 71 -12.94 11.96 -1.63
C PRO A 71 -12.18 13.13 -2.29
N PRO A 72 -11.18 12.85 -3.15
CA PRO A 72 -10.57 13.90 -3.97
C PRO A 72 -11.65 14.65 -4.76
N PRO A 73 -11.49 15.96 -5.02
CA PRO A 73 -12.56 16.81 -5.52
C PRO A 73 -13.15 16.25 -6.82
N THR A 74 -14.38 15.73 -6.71
CA THR A 74 -15.21 15.32 -7.84
C THR A 74 -15.25 16.46 -8.86
N PRO A 75 -15.18 16.20 -10.18
CA PRO A 75 -15.55 17.20 -11.18
C PRO A 75 -16.89 17.80 -10.77
N ALA A 76 -16.91 19.11 -10.53
CA ALA A 76 -18.01 19.76 -9.83
C ALA A 76 -19.35 19.38 -10.48
N ALA A 77 -20.29 18.91 -9.66
CA ALA A 77 -21.57 18.43 -10.16
C ALA A 77 -22.21 19.48 -11.07
N SER A 78 -22.61 19.08 -12.27
CA SER A 78 -23.37 19.93 -13.18
C SER A 78 -24.54 20.54 -12.40
N PRO A 79 -24.69 21.88 -12.36
CA PRO A 79 -25.62 22.53 -11.44
C PRO A 79 -27.05 22.07 -11.73
N GLY A 80 -27.58 21.22 -10.85
CA GLY A 80 -28.99 20.85 -10.84
C GLY A 80 -29.85 22.06 -10.48
N PRO A 81 -31.14 22.09 -10.88
CA PRO A 81 -32.04 23.21 -10.65
C PRO A 81 -32.55 23.26 -9.19
N SER A 82 -31.68 23.07 -8.20
CA SER A 82 -31.97 23.30 -6.79
C SER A 82 -31.71 24.77 -6.45
N HIS A 83 -32.61 25.64 -6.91
CA HIS A 83 -32.70 26.98 -6.35
C HIS A 83 -33.14 26.87 -4.88
N HIS A 84 -32.22 27.05 -3.94
CA HIS A 84 -32.61 27.73 -2.71
C HIS A 84 -33.09 29.12 -3.15
N GLN A 85 -34.38 29.41 -2.99
CA GLN A 85 -34.79 30.79 -2.86
C GLN A 85 -34.14 31.32 -1.59
N LEU A 86 -33.31 32.35 -1.74
CA LEU A 86 -32.83 33.13 -0.63
C LEU A 86 -34.05 33.75 0.05
N ASP A 87 -34.09 33.71 1.38
CA ASP A 87 -35.05 34.51 2.12
C ASP A 87 -34.62 35.98 2.06
N TRP A 88 -35.59 36.87 1.91
CA TRP A 88 -35.42 38.31 1.84
C TRP A 88 -36.23 39.02 2.92
N SER A 89 -36.76 38.30 3.92
CA SER A 89 -37.61 38.80 5.02
C SER A 89 -37.06 40.03 5.76
N ASP A 90 -35.74 40.18 5.81
CA ASP A 90 -35.07 41.28 6.50
C ASP A 90 -34.97 42.57 5.64
N ALA A 91 -35.36 42.52 4.37
CA ALA A 91 -35.45 43.67 3.46
C ALA A 91 -36.91 44.12 3.33
N ALA A 92 -37.19 45.37 3.72
CA ALA A 92 -38.56 45.88 3.83
C ALA A 92 -39.27 46.06 2.47
N ASP A 93 -40.60 45.87 2.48
CA ASP A 93 -41.47 45.84 1.29
C ASP A 93 -41.38 47.09 0.36
N ASP A 94 -40.93 48.24 0.88
CA ASP A 94 -40.78 49.49 0.11
C ASP A 94 -39.68 49.44 -0.98
N GLU A 95 -38.71 48.50 -0.93
CA GLU A 95 -37.62 48.45 -1.91
C GLU A 95 -38.03 47.93 -3.30
N ASP A 96 -39.05 47.07 -3.41
CA ASP A 96 -39.30 46.31 -4.65
C ASP A 96 -39.73 47.22 -5.81
N PHE A 97 -40.38 48.36 -5.53
CA PHE A 97 -40.71 49.37 -6.54
C PHE A 97 -39.46 50.06 -7.14
N PHE A 98 -38.42 50.27 -6.33
CA PHE A 98 -37.14 50.81 -6.79
C PHE A 98 -36.35 49.75 -7.58
N LEU A 99 -36.26 48.53 -7.05
CA LEU A 99 -35.58 47.41 -7.70
C LEU A 99 -36.24 47.05 -9.04
N ALA A 100 -37.58 47.11 -9.15
CA ALA A 100 -38.31 46.95 -10.40
C ALA A 100 -37.95 48.03 -11.44
N LYS A 101 -37.82 49.31 -11.02
CA LYS A 101 -37.38 50.40 -11.90
C LYS A 101 -35.94 50.21 -12.37
N VAL A 102 -35.01 49.84 -11.49
CA VAL A 102 -33.62 49.55 -11.86
C VAL A 102 -33.55 48.38 -12.83
N ARG A 103 -34.30 47.29 -12.58
CA ARG A 103 -34.42 46.12 -13.46
C ARG A 103 -34.97 46.50 -14.84
N HIS A 104 -35.98 47.36 -14.91
CA HIS A 104 -36.55 47.87 -16.17
C HIS A 104 -35.55 48.76 -16.93
N HIS A 105 -34.90 49.70 -16.23
CA HIS A 105 -33.89 50.58 -16.85
C HIS A 105 -32.74 49.76 -17.41
N PHE A 106 -32.13 48.87 -16.63
CA PHE A 106 -31.04 47.99 -17.06
C PHE A 106 -31.42 47.12 -18.26
N LYS A 107 -32.65 46.57 -18.29
CA LYS A 107 -33.17 45.80 -19.43
C LYS A 107 -33.23 46.64 -20.71
N ASN A 108 -33.51 47.94 -20.61
CA ASN A 108 -33.64 48.83 -21.77
C ASN A 108 -32.35 49.60 -22.12
N SER A 109 -31.36 49.68 -21.22
CA SER A 109 -30.04 50.26 -21.48
C SER A 109 -29.24 49.46 -22.53
N GLY A 110 -28.46 50.16 -23.36
CA GLY A 110 -27.49 49.54 -24.27
C GLY A 110 -26.26 48.96 -23.55
N GLY A 111 -25.51 48.09 -24.24
CA GLY A 111 -24.38 47.34 -23.67
C GLY A 111 -23.35 48.15 -22.86
N PRO A 112 -22.83 49.28 -23.35
CA PRO A 112 -21.90 50.13 -22.59
C PRO A 112 -22.51 50.70 -21.31
N HIS A 113 -23.79 51.12 -21.37
CA HIS A 113 -24.51 51.66 -20.20
C HIS A 113 -24.79 50.58 -19.15
N ARG A 114 -25.14 49.34 -19.56
CA ARG A 114 -25.23 48.19 -18.66
C ARG A 114 -23.89 47.87 -17.99
N THR A 115 -22.81 47.88 -18.78
CA THR A 115 -21.46 47.59 -18.29
C THR A 115 -21.01 48.63 -17.26
N ARG A 116 -21.31 49.91 -17.51
CA ARG A 116 -21.07 50.98 -16.54
C ARG A 116 -21.89 50.79 -15.25
N LEU A 117 -23.20 50.53 -15.36
CA LEU A 117 -24.04 50.34 -14.16
C LEU A 117 -23.54 49.15 -13.30
N LEU A 118 -23.09 48.06 -13.93
CA LEU A 118 -22.48 46.94 -13.20
C LEU A 118 -21.16 47.33 -12.53
N ALA A 119 -20.29 48.09 -13.20
CA ALA A 119 -19.03 48.55 -12.61
C ALA A 119 -19.27 49.50 -11.42
N ASP A 120 -20.16 50.48 -11.60
CA ASP A 120 -20.50 51.46 -10.57
C ASP A 120 -21.13 50.77 -9.33
N LEU A 121 -22.00 49.76 -9.54
CA LEU A 121 -22.56 48.93 -8.44
C LEU A 121 -21.52 48.04 -7.75
N LEU A 122 -20.70 47.31 -8.51
CA LEU A 122 -19.72 46.36 -7.95
C LEU A 122 -18.60 47.06 -7.18
N ASN A 123 -18.24 48.29 -7.57
CA ASN A 123 -17.28 49.13 -6.83
C ASN A 123 -17.79 49.55 -5.44
N MET A 124 -19.10 49.49 -5.18
CA MET A 124 -19.70 49.77 -3.87
C MET A 124 -19.90 48.50 -3.01
N CYS A 125 -19.63 47.30 -3.54
CA CYS A 125 -19.83 46.05 -2.82
C CYS A 125 -18.68 45.74 -1.84
N THR A 126 -19.03 45.28 -0.64
CA THR A 126 -18.08 44.70 0.32
C THR A 126 -17.53 43.36 -0.17
N SER A 127 -16.43 42.87 0.43
CA SER A 127 -15.84 41.58 0.09
C SER A 127 -16.79 40.38 0.26
N GLN A 128 -17.79 40.47 1.14
CA GLN A 128 -18.82 39.43 1.29
C GLN A 128 -19.81 39.45 0.12
N GLN A 129 -20.28 40.64 -0.26
CA GLN A 129 -21.18 40.84 -1.41
C GLN A 129 -20.50 40.48 -2.74
N LEU A 130 -19.22 40.79 -2.92
CA LEU A 130 -18.45 40.36 -4.10
C LEU A 130 -18.26 38.83 -4.16
N SER A 131 -18.09 38.16 -3.01
CA SER A 131 -18.05 36.69 -2.93
C SER A 131 -19.40 36.08 -3.36
N PHE A 132 -20.51 36.64 -2.91
CA PHE A 132 -21.86 36.27 -3.34
C PHE A 132 -22.04 36.44 -4.86
N VAL A 133 -21.68 37.60 -5.43
CA VAL A 133 -21.75 37.83 -6.89
C VAL A 133 -20.91 36.80 -7.66
N HIS A 134 -19.68 36.50 -7.20
CA HIS A 134 -18.84 35.49 -7.83
C HIS A 134 -19.50 34.09 -7.86
N GLN A 135 -20.22 33.70 -6.80
CA GLN A 135 -20.93 32.41 -6.76
C GLN A 135 -22.03 32.31 -7.82
N PHE A 136 -22.72 33.42 -8.15
CA PHE A 136 -23.73 33.45 -9.22
C PHE A 136 -23.13 33.58 -10.62
N VAL A 137 -22.04 34.35 -10.79
CA VAL A 137 -21.43 34.59 -12.12
C VAL A 137 -20.57 33.42 -12.58
N SER A 138 -19.80 32.78 -11.68
CA SER A 138 -18.82 31.74 -12.04
C SER A 138 -19.44 30.51 -12.74
N PRO A 139 -20.63 29.99 -12.37
CA PRO A 139 -21.29 28.92 -13.11
C PRO A 139 -21.72 29.33 -14.52
N LEU A 140 -22.22 30.56 -14.69
CA LEU A 140 -22.76 31.07 -15.96
C LEU A 140 -21.69 31.30 -17.05
N LEU A 141 -20.43 31.45 -16.65
CA LEU A 141 -19.30 31.64 -17.57
C LEU A 141 -18.66 30.31 -18.04
N LYS A 142 -19.04 29.16 -17.45
CA LYS A 142 -18.49 27.85 -17.84
C LYS A 142 -19.13 27.36 -19.14
N LYS A 143 -18.28 26.98 -20.10
CA LYS A 143 -18.67 26.32 -21.36
C LYS A 143 -18.04 24.94 -21.46
N ASP A 144 -18.72 23.99 -22.09
CA ASP A 144 -18.17 22.66 -22.38
C ASP A 144 -17.14 22.76 -23.52
N PRO A 145 -15.83 22.55 -23.27
CA PRO A 145 -14.80 22.70 -24.29
C PRO A 145 -14.96 21.71 -25.44
N PHE A 146 -15.60 20.55 -25.24
CA PHE A 146 -15.79 19.55 -26.30
C PHE A 146 -16.97 19.87 -27.24
N THR A 147 -17.64 21.02 -27.02
CA THR A 147 -18.54 21.65 -28.00
C THR A 147 -17.84 22.66 -28.91
N SER A 148 -16.63 23.11 -28.57
CA SER A 148 -15.87 24.14 -29.31
C SER A 148 -14.52 23.67 -29.85
N LEU A 149 -13.97 22.56 -29.35
CA LEU A 149 -12.73 21.96 -29.86
C LEU A 149 -13.00 20.91 -30.97
N PRO A 150 -12.09 20.78 -31.96
CA PRO A 150 -12.08 19.67 -32.91
C PRO A 150 -12.03 18.30 -32.23
N ASP A 151 -12.59 17.29 -32.88
CA ASP A 151 -12.67 15.91 -32.40
C ASP A 151 -11.31 15.32 -32.06
N GLU A 152 -10.27 15.61 -32.86
CA GLU A 152 -8.90 15.13 -32.63
C GLU A 152 -8.32 15.67 -31.33
N LEU A 153 -8.59 16.94 -30.99
CA LEU A 153 -8.17 17.53 -29.72
C LEU A 153 -8.99 16.98 -28.55
N CYS A 154 -10.29 16.74 -28.73
CA CYS A 154 -11.15 16.14 -27.72
C CYS A 154 -10.70 14.71 -27.40
N LEU A 155 -10.50 13.87 -28.44
CA LEU A 155 -9.96 12.52 -28.31
C LEU A 155 -8.55 12.52 -27.74
N ARG A 156 -7.70 13.49 -28.11
CA ARG A 156 -6.36 13.62 -27.52
C ARG A 156 -6.42 13.93 -26.03
N ILE A 157 -7.33 14.81 -25.58
CA ILE A 157 -7.54 15.09 -24.15
C ILE A 157 -8.06 13.84 -23.43
N LEU A 158 -9.05 13.14 -24.01
CA LEU A 158 -9.60 11.89 -23.45
C LEU A 158 -8.54 10.77 -23.39
N SER A 159 -7.56 10.74 -24.30
CA SER A 159 -6.46 9.76 -24.31
C SER A 159 -5.48 9.84 -23.14
N PHE A 160 -5.55 10.91 -22.32
CA PHE A 160 -4.78 11.05 -21.08
C PHE A 160 -5.53 10.51 -19.84
N ILE A 161 -6.78 10.04 -19.98
CA ILE A 161 -7.60 9.54 -18.87
C ILE A 161 -7.47 8.02 -18.77
N ASP A 162 -6.62 7.58 -17.83
CA ASP A 162 -6.33 6.15 -17.64
C ASP A 162 -7.25 5.42 -16.65
N ASP A 163 -8.20 6.12 -15.98
CA ASP A 163 -9.28 5.45 -15.24
C ASP A 163 -10.47 5.17 -16.17
N PRO A 164 -10.76 3.90 -16.52
CA PRO A 164 -11.93 3.57 -17.33
C PRO A 164 -13.26 3.92 -16.64
N LYS A 165 -13.28 4.08 -15.30
CA LYS A 165 -14.48 4.57 -14.58
C LYS A 165 -14.70 6.06 -14.80
N VAL A 166 -13.64 6.89 -14.92
CA VAL A 166 -13.78 8.30 -15.35
C VAL A 166 -14.35 8.34 -16.76
N LEU A 167 -13.83 7.54 -17.69
CA LEU A 167 -14.34 7.51 -19.07
C LEU A 167 -15.79 6.99 -19.15
N ALA A 168 -16.15 5.99 -18.35
CA ALA A 168 -17.54 5.53 -18.25
C ALA A 168 -18.48 6.67 -17.81
N ARG A 169 -18.11 7.42 -16.75
CA ARG A 169 -18.87 8.62 -16.29
C ARG A 169 -18.87 9.74 -17.34
N ALA A 170 -17.74 9.98 -18.00
CA ALA A 170 -17.60 10.97 -19.06
C ALA A 170 -18.58 10.72 -20.22
N SER A 171 -18.79 9.45 -20.61
CA SER A 171 -19.76 9.06 -21.65
C SER A 171 -21.24 9.27 -21.27
N GLN A 172 -21.51 9.71 -20.04
CA GLN A 172 -22.84 10.05 -19.53
C GLN A 172 -23.09 11.59 -19.47
N VAL A 173 -22.05 12.42 -19.64
CA VAL A 173 -22.13 13.90 -19.53
C VAL A 173 -23.06 14.51 -20.58
N SER A 174 -22.91 14.12 -21.86
CA SER A 174 -23.77 14.58 -22.96
C SER A 174 -23.72 13.62 -24.15
N ARG A 175 -24.56 13.83 -25.16
CA ARG A 175 -24.50 13.06 -26.43
C ARG A 175 -23.11 13.19 -27.08
N ARG A 176 -22.61 14.42 -27.26
CA ARG A 176 -21.27 14.72 -27.81
C ARG A 176 -20.14 13.97 -27.09
N TRP A 177 -20.15 13.94 -25.75
CA TRP A 177 -19.15 13.21 -24.96
C TRP A 177 -19.27 11.68 -25.13
N ARG A 178 -20.49 11.15 -25.28
CA ARG A 178 -20.72 9.73 -25.56
C ARG A 178 -20.25 9.33 -26.95
N ASP A 179 -20.49 10.18 -27.94
CA ASP A 179 -20.14 9.96 -29.34
C ASP A 179 -18.61 9.98 -29.50
N LEU A 180 -17.92 10.96 -28.89
CA LEU A 180 -16.45 10.97 -28.78
C LEU A 180 -15.93 9.69 -28.12
N LEU A 181 -16.55 9.24 -27.01
CA LEU A 181 -16.18 8.00 -26.33
C LEU A 181 -16.77 6.73 -26.96
N SER A 182 -17.23 6.82 -28.21
CA SER A 182 -17.46 5.67 -29.09
C SER A 182 -16.28 5.38 -30.04
N ASP A 183 -15.29 6.29 -30.13
CA ASP A 183 -14.00 6.00 -30.75
C ASP A 183 -13.35 4.78 -30.10
N ASP A 184 -12.91 3.83 -30.94
CA ASP A 184 -12.34 2.57 -30.48
C ASP A 184 -10.82 2.65 -30.25
N MET A 185 -10.12 3.68 -30.75
CA MET A 185 -8.68 3.88 -30.50
C MET A 185 -8.39 4.24 -29.04
N THR A 186 -9.24 5.03 -28.41
CA THR A 186 -9.17 5.33 -26.98
C THR A 186 -9.26 4.05 -26.14
N TRP A 187 -10.20 3.15 -26.46
CA TRP A 187 -10.35 1.86 -25.77
C TRP A 187 -9.28 0.84 -26.16
N LYS A 188 -8.72 0.89 -27.37
CA LYS A 188 -7.55 0.11 -27.77
C LYS A 188 -6.33 0.44 -26.92
N ASN A 189 -6.07 1.72 -26.68
CA ASN A 189 -4.96 2.16 -25.83
C ASN A 189 -5.12 1.66 -24.39
N LEU A 190 -6.35 1.66 -23.85
CA LEU A 190 -6.66 1.07 -22.54
C LEU A 190 -6.51 -0.46 -22.54
N CYS A 191 -6.89 -1.16 -23.62
CA CYS A 191 -6.64 -2.60 -23.75
C CYS A 191 -5.16 -2.95 -23.71
N VAL A 192 -4.28 -2.06 -24.17
CA VAL A 192 -2.82 -2.21 -24.04
C VAL A 192 -2.37 -1.87 -22.61
N LYS A 193 -2.78 -0.73 -22.05
CA LYS A 193 -2.40 -0.30 -20.68
C LYS A 193 -2.84 -1.25 -19.56
N HIS A 194 -3.86 -2.08 -19.79
CA HIS A 194 -4.36 -3.10 -18.86
C HIS A 194 -4.03 -4.55 -19.29
N ASP A 195 -3.11 -4.76 -20.24
CA ASP A 195 -2.68 -6.09 -20.73
C ASP A 195 -3.79 -6.99 -21.33
N TYR A 196 -4.99 -6.43 -21.59
CA TYR A 196 -6.14 -7.13 -22.15
C TYR A 196 -5.99 -7.51 -23.64
N GLY A 197 -4.90 -7.11 -24.31
CA GLY A 197 -4.73 -7.26 -25.76
C GLY A 197 -4.56 -8.69 -26.29
N ARG A 198 -4.04 -9.65 -25.51
CA ARG A 198 -3.49 -10.92 -26.03
C ARG A 198 -4.45 -11.76 -26.91
N ARG A 199 -5.74 -11.88 -26.52
CA ARG A 199 -6.71 -12.68 -27.29
C ARG A 199 -7.12 -12.07 -28.65
N LEU A 200 -6.90 -10.78 -28.90
CA LEU A 200 -7.18 -10.17 -30.21
C LEU A 200 -6.17 -10.62 -31.28
N SER A 201 -4.90 -10.85 -30.91
CA SER A 201 -3.89 -11.45 -31.80
C SER A 201 -4.17 -12.93 -32.12
N GLU A 202 -4.74 -13.70 -31.19
CA GLU A 202 -5.06 -15.11 -31.43
C GLU A 202 -6.17 -15.25 -32.48
N VAL A 203 -7.23 -14.43 -32.41
CA VAL A 203 -8.27 -14.39 -33.45
C VAL A 203 -7.67 -14.01 -34.81
N ALA A 204 -6.77 -13.03 -34.87
CA ALA A 204 -6.09 -12.66 -36.11
C ALA A 204 -5.20 -13.80 -36.67
N SER A 205 -4.52 -14.57 -35.80
CA SER A 205 -3.67 -15.69 -36.24
C SER A 205 -4.45 -16.83 -36.91
N SER A 206 -5.75 -16.95 -36.66
CA SER A 206 -6.63 -17.91 -37.36
C SER A 206 -6.92 -17.55 -38.83
N MET A 207 -6.50 -16.38 -39.31
CA MET A 207 -6.73 -15.90 -40.69
C MET A 207 -5.45 -15.86 -41.57
N GLY A 208 -4.33 -16.47 -41.16
CA GLY A 208 -3.04 -16.28 -41.84
C GLY A 208 -2.10 -17.48 -41.89
N SER A 209 -2.44 -18.56 -42.60
CA SER A 209 -1.50 -19.66 -42.92
C SER A 209 -1.69 -20.24 -44.34
N GLY A 210 -1.79 -19.37 -45.34
CA GLY A 210 -1.90 -19.71 -46.77
C GLY A 210 -0.65 -19.36 -47.60
N SER A 211 0.55 -19.62 -47.09
CA SER A 211 1.80 -19.17 -47.71
C SER A 211 2.21 -19.99 -48.94
N ARG A 212 1.97 -19.45 -50.15
CA ARG A 212 2.79 -19.78 -51.33
C ARG A 212 4.06 -18.90 -51.35
N PRO A 213 5.23 -19.40 -51.78
CA PRO A 213 6.49 -18.69 -51.61
C PRO A 213 6.82 -17.70 -52.74
N GLY A 214 7.29 -16.52 -52.35
CA GLY A 214 8.46 -15.83 -52.92
C GLY A 214 8.46 -15.35 -54.38
N ALA A 215 8.49 -14.03 -54.55
CA ALA A 215 9.17 -13.35 -55.66
C ALA A 215 9.78 -12.02 -55.15
N GLN A 216 10.90 -11.58 -55.72
CA GLN A 216 11.56 -10.31 -55.37
C GLN A 216 11.09 -9.15 -56.26
N PRO A 217 11.25 -7.88 -55.83
CA PRO A 217 10.88 -6.72 -56.63
C PRO A 217 11.88 -6.44 -57.75
N LEU A 218 11.39 -6.22 -58.97
CA LEU A 218 12.14 -5.64 -60.08
C LEU A 218 11.28 -4.60 -60.81
N TRP A 219 11.96 -3.70 -61.53
CA TRP A 219 11.36 -2.59 -62.27
C TRP A 219 11.02 -3.01 -63.70
N GLY A 220 10.22 -2.21 -64.41
CA GLY A 220 10.16 -2.25 -65.87
C GLY A 220 8.76 -2.40 -66.47
N ASP A 221 8.24 -1.27 -66.91
CA ASP A 221 7.41 -0.98 -68.08
C ASP A 221 6.95 -2.13 -69.02
N ASP A 222 5.66 -2.00 -69.41
CA ASP A 222 5.14 -2.01 -70.79
C ASP A 222 4.56 -3.26 -71.52
N TYR A 223 3.68 -2.94 -72.47
CA TYR A 223 3.12 -3.70 -73.61
C TYR A 223 2.47 -5.11 -73.43
N ALA A 224 1.16 -5.06 -73.11
CA ALA A 224 0.06 -5.46 -74.02
C ALA A 224 -0.33 -6.94 -74.35
N SER A 225 -1.64 -7.08 -74.64
CA SER A 225 -2.25 -7.96 -75.66
C SER A 225 -2.65 -9.42 -75.35
N SER A 226 -3.93 -9.58 -74.95
CA SER A 226 -4.86 -10.62 -75.43
C SER A 226 -4.70 -12.06 -74.88
N SER A 227 -5.69 -12.98 -74.92
CA SER A 227 -7.06 -12.96 -75.50
C SER A 227 -8.09 -13.69 -74.60
N PHE A 228 -9.36 -13.25 -74.64
CA PHE A 228 -10.56 -14.04 -74.26
C PHE A 228 -11.03 -14.87 -75.49
N PRO A 229 -11.76 -16.02 -75.35
CA PRO A 229 -13.22 -15.99 -75.11
C PRO A 229 -13.80 -17.18 -74.28
N GLY A 230 -15.07 -17.11 -73.84
CA GLY A 230 -15.66 -18.21 -73.04
C GLY A 230 -17.13 -18.16 -72.57
N ALA A 231 -18.03 -17.39 -73.20
CA ALA A 231 -19.51 -17.44 -73.05
C ALA A 231 -20.20 -17.22 -71.66
N LEU A 232 -21.34 -16.52 -71.71
CA LEU A 232 -22.37 -16.35 -70.65
C LEU A 232 -23.70 -16.97 -71.21
N PRO A 233 -24.95 -16.69 -70.75
CA PRO A 233 -25.46 -16.02 -69.54
C PRO A 233 -26.72 -16.73 -68.88
N MET A 234 -27.45 -16.01 -68.00
CA MET A 234 -28.89 -16.18 -67.61
C MET A 234 -29.29 -17.31 -66.61
N THR A 235 -30.36 -17.24 -65.78
CA THR A 235 -31.23 -16.13 -65.27
C THR A 235 -32.01 -16.52 -63.98
N ALA A 236 -32.14 -15.57 -63.06
CA ALA A 236 -33.35 -15.11 -62.32
C ALA A 236 -34.36 -16.05 -61.56
N HIS A 237 -34.68 -15.61 -60.33
CA HIS A 237 -35.99 -15.59 -59.62
C HIS A 237 -36.73 -16.85 -59.05
N ALA A 238 -36.66 -16.95 -57.71
CA ALA A 238 -37.78 -16.74 -56.73
C ALA A 238 -38.68 -17.89 -56.18
N SER A 239 -38.97 -17.76 -54.86
CA SER A 239 -40.06 -18.35 -54.04
C SER A 239 -39.99 -19.85 -53.66
N GLY A 240 -40.41 -20.24 -52.43
CA GLY A 240 -40.60 -21.69 -52.15
C GLY A 240 -40.74 -22.31 -50.73
N SER A 241 -40.67 -21.59 -49.59
CA SER A 241 -41.09 -22.08 -48.24
C SER A 241 -40.42 -23.32 -47.54
N ARG A 242 -39.64 -23.01 -46.49
CA ARG A 242 -39.62 -23.62 -45.11
C ARG A 242 -39.55 -25.16 -44.88
N SER A 243 -38.48 -25.61 -44.21
CA SER A 243 -38.40 -26.63 -43.11
C SER A 243 -36.92 -27.02 -42.90
N LEU A 244 -36.32 -27.24 -41.72
CA LEU A 244 -36.64 -26.93 -40.30
C LEU A 244 -35.29 -26.76 -39.55
N ASP A 245 -35.31 -26.29 -38.30
CA ASP A 245 -34.10 -25.83 -37.59
C ASP A 245 -33.06 -26.90 -37.18
N GLY A 246 -31.78 -26.57 -37.39
CA GLY A 246 -30.62 -27.18 -36.73
C GLY A 246 -29.67 -26.07 -36.27
N SER A 247 -29.51 -25.89 -34.96
CA SER A 247 -29.13 -24.59 -34.40
C SER A 247 -27.63 -24.29 -34.34
N GLY A 248 -27.24 -23.18 -34.98
CA GLY A 248 -26.56 -22.12 -34.22
C GLY A 248 -25.03 -22.01 -34.27
N ASN A 249 -24.33 -22.52 -35.30
CA ASN A 249 -22.88 -22.27 -35.43
C ASN A 249 -22.57 -20.87 -36.01
N SER A 250 -22.90 -19.83 -35.24
CA SER A 250 -22.70 -18.42 -35.61
C SER A 250 -21.23 -18.02 -35.51
N ARG A 251 -20.66 -17.46 -36.59
CA ARG A 251 -19.32 -16.84 -36.54
C ARG A 251 -19.30 -15.76 -35.45
N PRO A 252 -18.30 -15.73 -34.55
CA PRO A 252 -18.20 -14.67 -33.54
C PRO A 252 -18.01 -13.32 -34.24
N LYS A 253 -18.94 -12.38 -34.00
CA LYS A 253 -18.82 -11.01 -34.50
C LYS A 253 -17.60 -10.34 -33.85
N MET A 254 -16.86 -9.55 -34.63
CA MET A 254 -15.76 -8.74 -34.08
C MET A 254 -16.28 -7.84 -32.96
N ARG A 255 -15.70 -7.99 -31.77
CA ARG A 255 -15.93 -7.10 -30.64
C ARG A 255 -15.12 -5.84 -30.85
N SER A 256 -15.75 -4.67 -30.68
CA SER A 256 -15.04 -3.39 -30.57
C SER A 256 -14.10 -3.42 -29.36
N TYR A 257 -12.99 -2.68 -29.40
CA TYR A 257 -12.08 -2.55 -28.26
C TYR A 257 -12.81 -2.07 -27.01
N LYS A 258 -13.80 -1.17 -27.15
CA LYS A 258 -14.71 -0.78 -26.06
C LYS A 258 -15.44 -1.97 -25.43
N SER A 259 -16.06 -2.82 -26.23
CA SER A 259 -16.81 -4.00 -25.73
C SER A 259 -15.90 -5.09 -25.16
N HIS A 260 -14.72 -5.30 -25.76
CA HIS A 260 -13.70 -6.21 -25.24
C HIS A 260 -13.14 -5.72 -23.90
N PHE A 261 -12.83 -4.42 -23.78
CA PHE A 261 -12.41 -3.81 -22.51
C PHE A 261 -13.49 -3.96 -21.44
N LYS A 262 -14.75 -3.62 -21.77
CA LYS A 262 -15.92 -3.77 -20.87
C LYS A 262 -16.02 -5.20 -20.35
N GLN A 263 -15.90 -6.20 -21.22
CA GLN A 263 -15.93 -7.61 -20.83
C GLN A 263 -14.76 -7.99 -19.91
N ARG A 264 -13.51 -7.70 -20.30
CA ARG A 264 -12.32 -8.03 -19.50
C ARG A 264 -12.35 -7.37 -18.14
N TYR A 265 -12.71 -6.09 -18.07
CA TYR A 265 -12.87 -5.35 -16.82
C TYR A 265 -13.97 -5.95 -15.92
N LEU A 266 -15.11 -6.38 -16.48
CA LEU A 266 -16.18 -7.02 -15.71
C LEU A 266 -15.80 -8.42 -15.20
N VAL A 267 -15.09 -9.22 -16.01
CA VAL A 267 -14.53 -10.52 -15.60
C VAL A 267 -13.53 -10.33 -14.46
N GLU A 268 -12.61 -9.37 -14.59
CA GLU A 268 -11.64 -9.01 -13.55
C GLU A 268 -12.29 -8.47 -12.27
N ALA A 269 -13.44 -7.79 -12.36
CA ALA A 269 -14.23 -7.41 -11.19
C ALA A 269 -14.94 -8.63 -10.56
N ALA A 270 -15.51 -9.52 -11.37
CA ALA A 270 -16.19 -10.73 -10.91
C ALA A 270 -15.22 -11.69 -10.18
N TRP A 271 -13.99 -11.85 -10.67
CA TRP A 271 -12.93 -12.61 -9.97
C TRP A 271 -12.62 -12.05 -8.56
N ARG A 272 -12.73 -10.72 -8.37
CA ARG A 272 -12.43 -10.07 -7.08
C ARG A 272 -13.54 -10.21 -6.05
N SER A 273 -14.81 -10.02 -6.44
CA SER A 273 -15.93 -9.97 -5.48
C SER A 273 -17.27 -10.53 -5.96
N GLY A 274 -17.30 -11.22 -7.11
CA GLY A 274 -18.52 -11.77 -7.70
C GLY A 274 -18.33 -13.19 -8.26
N GLY A 275 -18.83 -13.40 -9.47
CA GLY A 275 -18.93 -14.71 -10.11
C GLY A 275 -20.15 -15.51 -9.63
N THR A 276 -20.54 -16.53 -10.40
CA THR A 276 -21.61 -17.46 -10.04
C THR A 276 -21.09 -18.89 -10.00
N SER A 277 -21.56 -19.70 -9.05
CA SER A 277 -21.09 -21.07 -8.82
C SER A 277 -22.19 -22.11 -9.01
N THR A 278 -21.87 -23.23 -9.65
CA THR A 278 -22.73 -24.42 -9.70
C THR A 278 -22.02 -25.60 -9.03
N THR A 279 -22.61 -26.09 -7.95
CA THR A 279 -22.09 -27.23 -7.17
C THR A 279 -22.64 -28.55 -7.72
N ARG A 280 -21.77 -29.56 -7.85
CA ARG A 280 -22.06 -30.88 -8.44
C ARG A 280 -21.35 -31.98 -7.65
N ASN A 281 -22.08 -33.03 -7.28
CA ASN A 281 -21.47 -34.23 -6.68
C ASN A 281 -20.93 -35.12 -7.81
N ILE A 282 -19.65 -35.50 -7.75
CA ILE A 282 -18.97 -36.22 -8.84
C ILE A 282 -19.13 -37.74 -8.69
N THR A 283 -19.10 -38.21 -7.45
CA THR A 283 -19.02 -39.63 -7.09
C THR A 283 -20.02 -39.97 -5.99
N GLN A 284 -20.81 -41.03 -6.16
CA GLN A 284 -21.58 -41.64 -5.06
C GLN A 284 -20.71 -42.61 -4.23
N GLU A 285 -19.76 -43.28 -4.89
CA GLU A 285 -18.88 -44.32 -4.31
C GLU A 285 -17.63 -43.78 -3.61
N GLY A 286 -17.38 -42.46 -3.67
CA GLY A 286 -16.11 -41.84 -3.25
C GLY A 286 -14.99 -42.01 -4.28
N GLY A 287 -13.76 -41.69 -3.85
CA GLY A 287 -12.53 -41.75 -4.66
C GLY A 287 -11.70 -40.46 -4.61
N VAL A 288 -10.38 -40.60 -4.65
CA VAL A 288 -9.41 -39.48 -4.68
C VAL A 288 -9.25 -38.98 -6.12
N VAL A 289 -9.33 -37.66 -6.33
CA VAL A 289 -9.10 -37.07 -7.65
C VAL A 289 -7.59 -37.00 -7.95
N THR A 290 -7.18 -37.73 -8.97
CA THR A 290 -5.78 -37.91 -9.36
C THR A 290 -5.33 -36.96 -10.47
N SER A 291 -6.24 -36.46 -11.31
CA SER A 291 -6.01 -35.34 -12.25
C SER A 291 -7.31 -34.60 -12.61
N LEU A 292 -7.18 -33.34 -13.01
CA LEU A 292 -8.24 -32.44 -13.49
C LEU A 292 -7.72 -31.66 -14.69
N HIS A 293 -8.52 -31.56 -15.75
CA HIS A 293 -8.33 -30.60 -16.83
C HIS A 293 -9.62 -29.83 -17.10
N LEU A 294 -9.48 -28.54 -17.42
CA LEU A 294 -10.51 -27.68 -17.99
C LEU A 294 -10.11 -27.38 -19.44
N THR A 295 -11.07 -27.40 -20.36
CA THR A 295 -10.91 -27.00 -21.76
C THR A 295 -12.14 -26.21 -22.21
N PRO A 296 -12.10 -25.53 -23.37
CA PRO A 296 -13.26 -24.81 -23.91
C PRO A 296 -14.50 -25.67 -24.20
N LYS A 297 -14.36 -27.00 -24.27
CA LYS A 297 -15.45 -27.97 -24.48
C LYS A 297 -15.82 -28.74 -23.21
N TYR A 298 -14.83 -29.11 -22.38
CA TYR A 298 -14.98 -30.17 -21.38
C TYR A 298 -14.30 -29.85 -20.04
N ILE A 299 -14.87 -30.41 -18.97
CA ILE A 299 -14.16 -30.63 -17.69
C ILE A 299 -13.88 -32.13 -17.62
N ILE A 300 -12.63 -32.52 -17.34
CA ILE A 300 -12.18 -33.93 -17.36
C ILE A 300 -11.54 -34.27 -16.02
N VAL A 301 -12.08 -35.27 -15.33
CA VAL A 301 -11.69 -35.65 -13.96
C VAL A 301 -11.30 -37.13 -13.91
N ALA A 302 -10.08 -37.42 -13.47
CA ALA A 302 -9.60 -38.79 -13.23
C ALA A 302 -9.61 -39.12 -11.74
N LEU A 303 -9.89 -40.38 -11.41
CA LEU A 303 -9.86 -40.90 -10.06
C LEU A 303 -8.98 -42.15 -9.91
N ASP A 304 -8.67 -42.46 -8.66
CA ASP A 304 -8.01 -43.70 -8.20
C ASP A 304 -8.84 -44.97 -8.41
N ASN A 305 -10.17 -44.85 -8.55
CA ASN A 305 -11.10 -45.94 -8.85
C ASN A 305 -11.18 -46.36 -10.34
N ALA A 306 -10.15 -46.03 -11.13
CA ALA A 306 -10.00 -46.29 -12.57
C ALA A 306 -10.98 -45.55 -13.52
N LYS A 307 -11.95 -44.79 -13.00
CA LYS A 307 -12.93 -44.04 -13.82
C LYS A 307 -12.36 -42.68 -14.25
N ILE A 308 -12.65 -42.28 -15.49
CA ILE A 308 -12.46 -40.90 -15.97
C ILE A 308 -13.83 -40.32 -16.31
N HIS A 309 -14.24 -39.25 -15.64
CA HIS A 309 -15.51 -38.57 -15.90
C HIS A 309 -15.29 -37.35 -16.79
N VAL A 310 -16.17 -37.15 -17.76
CA VAL A 310 -16.17 -36.00 -18.67
C VAL A 310 -17.50 -35.25 -18.50
N PHE A 311 -17.42 -33.95 -18.27
CA PHE A 311 -18.54 -33.03 -18.09
C PHE A 311 -18.46 -31.91 -19.13
N ASP A 312 -19.58 -31.21 -19.35
CA ASP A 312 -19.56 -29.94 -20.07
C ASP A 312 -18.96 -28.80 -19.21
N THR A 313 -18.75 -27.62 -19.80
CA THR A 313 -18.24 -26.42 -19.09
C THR A 313 -19.25 -25.77 -18.12
N LYS A 314 -20.36 -26.47 -17.80
CA LYS A 314 -21.35 -26.13 -16.76
C LYS A 314 -21.39 -27.21 -15.65
N GLY A 315 -20.55 -28.25 -15.75
CA GLY A 315 -20.48 -29.35 -14.77
C GLY A 315 -21.56 -30.42 -14.92
N ASN A 316 -22.27 -30.50 -16.04
CA ASN A 316 -23.22 -31.59 -16.30
C ASN A 316 -22.46 -32.80 -16.88
N GLN A 317 -22.68 -33.99 -16.33
CA GLN A 317 -21.96 -35.19 -16.76
C GLN A 317 -22.38 -35.59 -18.18
N GLN A 318 -21.39 -35.76 -19.06
CA GLN A 318 -21.58 -36.15 -20.45
C GLN A 318 -21.30 -37.64 -20.65
N ARG A 319 -20.22 -38.16 -20.04
CA ARG A 319 -19.85 -39.58 -20.10
C ARG A 319 -18.86 -39.98 -19.01
N THR A 320 -18.68 -41.29 -18.84
CA THR A 320 -17.62 -41.89 -18.03
C THR A 320 -16.82 -42.82 -18.94
N LEU A 321 -15.53 -42.55 -19.12
CA LEU A 321 -14.63 -43.42 -19.87
C LEU A 321 -14.23 -44.59 -18.95
N GLN A 322 -14.36 -45.81 -19.46
CA GLN A 322 -14.06 -47.05 -18.74
C GLN A 322 -13.18 -47.95 -19.61
N GLY A 323 -12.23 -48.64 -18.99
CA GLY A 323 -11.30 -49.53 -19.68
C GLY A 323 -9.92 -49.60 -19.04
N HIS A 324 -9.51 -48.57 -18.28
CA HIS A 324 -8.46 -48.74 -17.29
C HIS A 324 -8.95 -49.70 -16.19
N VAL A 325 -8.03 -50.54 -15.68
CA VAL A 325 -8.33 -51.59 -14.67
C VAL A 325 -7.91 -51.14 -13.26
N MET A 326 -7.08 -50.11 -13.16
CA MET A 326 -6.64 -49.51 -11.90
C MET A 326 -6.60 -47.99 -12.02
N GLY A 327 -6.47 -47.28 -10.89
CA GLY A 327 -6.45 -45.82 -10.84
C GLY A 327 -5.59 -45.13 -11.89
N VAL A 328 -6.18 -44.11 -12.51
CA VAL A 328 -5.52 -43.25 -13.50
C VAL A 328 -4.71 -42.20 -12.76
N TRP A 329 -3.48 -41.89 -13.18
CA TRP A 329 -2.57 -40.96 -12.46
C TRP A 329 -1.97 -39.85 -13.33
N ALA A 330 -2.11 -39.95 -14.65
CA ALA A 330 -1.75 -38.93 -15.60
C ALA A 330 -2.80 -38.82 -16.72
N MET A 331 -3.04 -37.60 -17.20
CA MET A 331 -3.89 -37.30 -18.36
C MET A 331 -3.32 -36.10 -19.11
N VAL A 332 -3.62 -35.99 -20.40
CA VAL A 332 -3.55 -34.73 -21.16
C VAL A 332 -4.60 -34.74 -22.28
N PRO A 333 -5.42 -33.68 -22.42
CA PRO A 333 -6.32 -33.50 -23.57
C PRO A 333 -5.64 -32.71 -24.69
N TRP A 334 -6.06 -32.98 -25.93
CA TRP A 334 -5.76 -32.19 -27.12
C TRP A 334 -7.01 -32.13 -28.00
N ASP A 335 -7.73 -31.00 -27.95
CA ASP A 335 -9.09 -30.86 -28.51
C ASP A 335 -10.02 -32.02 -28.08
N ASP A 336 -10.57 -32.81 -29.02
CA ASP A 336 -11.44 -33.95 -28.73
C ASP A 336 -10.67 -35.27 -28.44
N ILE A 337 -9.35 -35.25 -28.38
CA ILE A 337 -8.52 -36.40 -27.98
C ILE A 337 -8.11 -36.28 -26.51
N LEU A 338 -8.11 -37.40 -25.80
CA LEU A 338 -7.54 -37.54 -24.46
C LEU A 338 -6.52 -38.68 -24.45
N VAL A 339 -5.35 -38.46 -23.86
CA VAL A 339 -4.40 -39.53 -23.54
C VAL A 339 -4.30 -39.67 -22.02
N SER A 340 -4.46 -40.88 -21.48
CA SER A 340 -4.41 -41.19 -20.04
C SER A 340 -3.44 -42.33 -19.72
N GLY A 341 -2.94 -42.37 -18.49
CA GLY A 341 -2.10 -43.46 -17.99
C GLY A 341 -2.33 -43.74 -16.51
N GLY A 342 -2.23 -45.00 -16.10
CA GLY A 342 -2.62 -45.46 -14.76
C GLY A 342 -1.69 -46.49 -14.11
N CYS A 343 -2.17 -47.03 -12.99
CA CYS A 343 -1.51 -48.12 -12.25
C CYS A 343 -1.54 -49.46 -12.99
N ASP A 344 -2.43 -49.63 -13.97
CA ASP A 344 -2.52 -50.78 -14.86
C ASP A 344 -1.47 -50.78 -15.97
N ARG A 345 -0.54 -49.81 -15.96
CA ARG A 345 0.68 -49.71 -16.81
C ARG A 345 0.40 -49.40 -18.29
N ASP A 346 -0.85 -49.45 -18.70
CA ASP A 346 -1.28 -49.02 -20.03
C ASP A 346 -1.31 -47.49 -20.15
N VAL A 347 -0.98 -46.99 -21.33
CA VAL A 347 -1.42 -45.65 -21.79
C VAL A 347 -2.61 -45.85 -22.73
N ARG A 348 -3.65 -45.03 -22.63
CA ARG A 348 -4.87 -45.15 -23.44
C ARG A 348 -5.18 -43.85 -24.16
N VAL A 349 -5.60 -43.98 -25.41
CA VAL A 349 -6.07 -42.87 -26.26
C VAL A 349 -7.58 -42.96 -26.35
N TRP A 350 -8.28 -41.85 -26.14
CA TRP A 350 -9.73 -41.76 -26.18
C TRP A 350 -10.19 -40.61 -27.07
N ASN A 351 -11.38 -40.77 -27.66
CA ASN A 351 -12.15 -39.68 -28.24
C ASN A 351 -13.17 -39.16 -27.20
N LEU A 352 -13.12 -37.87 -26.87
CA LEU A 352 -13.98 -37.22 -25.86
C LEU A 352 -15.41 -36.96 -26.35
N ALA A 353 -15.63 -36.86 -27.66
CA ALA A 353 -16.93 -36.65 -28.27
C ALA A 353 -17.76 -37.94 -28.39
N THR A 354 -17.12 -39.10 -28.58
CA THR A 354 -17.79 -40.42 -28.62
C THR A 354 -17.66 -41.20 -27.31
N GLY A 355 -16.56 -41.02 -26.58
CA GLY A 355 -16.19 -41.82 -25.42
C GLY A 355 -15.40 -43.11 -25.75
N ALA A 356 -15.12 -43.37 -27.03
CA ALA A 356 -14.43 -44.58 -27.46
C ALA A 356 -12.94 -44.56 -27.07
N CYS A 357 -12.42 -45.69 -26.58
CA CYS A 357 -10.98 -45.95 -26.49
C CYS A 357 -10.47 -46.28 -27.89
N LEU A 358 -9.65 -45.41 -28.49
CA LEU A 358 -9.08 -45.58 -29.82
C LEU A 358 -7.92 -46.58 -29.81
N HIS A 359 -7.02 -46.45 -28.83
CA HIS A 359 -5.86 -47.31 -28.69
C HIS A 359 -5.55 -47.62 -27.22
N THR A 360 -5.04 -48.83 -26.96
CA THR A 360 -4.40 -49.22 -25.68
C THR A 360 -2.93 -49.48 -25.95
N LEU A 361 -2.10 -48.53 -25.57
CA LEU A 361 -0.67 -48.48 -25.83
C LEU A 361 0.07 -49.23 -24.71
N ARG A 362 0.49 -50.47 -24.99
CA ARG A 362 1.18 -51.33 -24.03
C ARG A 362 2.70 -51.15 -24.13
N GLY A 363 3.41 -51.19 -22.99
CA GLY A 363 4.87 -51.24 -22.98
C GLY A 363 5.55 -50.77 -21.70
N HIS A 364 4.91 -49.90 -20.91
CA HIS A 364 5.39 -49.62 -19.55
C HIS A 364 5.18 -50.86 -18.66
N THR A 365 6.09 -51.08 -17.72
CA THR A 365 6.09 -52.25 -16.82
C THR A 365 5.66 -51.89 -15.40
N SER A 366 5.45 -50.60 -15.12
CA SER A 366 4.96 -50.06 -13.84
C SER A 366 4.02 -48.87 -14.07
N THR A 367 3.56 -48.21 -13.00
CA THR A 367 2.58 -47.12 -13.04
C THR A 367 3.05 -45.95 -13.92
N VAL A 368 2.23 -45.56 -14.89
CA VAL A 368 2.43 -44.33 -15.66
C VAL A 368 2.13 -43.13 -14.77
N ARG A 369 3.12 -42.26 -14.54
CA ARG A 369 3.05 -41.22 -13.50
C ARG A 369 2.93 -39.80 -14.03
N CYS A 370 3.45 -39.51 -15.21
CA CYS A 370 3.35 -38.20 -15.87
C CYS A 370 3.21 -38.38 -17.38
N LEU A 371 2.51 -37.45 -18.04
CA LEU A 371 2.18 -37.55 -19.47
C LEU A 371 1.97 -36.16 -20.07
N LYS A 372 2.47 -35.90 -21.28
CA LYS A 372 2.19 -34.72 -22.11
C LYS A 372 2.11 -35.13 -23.59
N MET A 373 1.63 -34.20 -24.43
CA MET A 373 1.69 -34.29 -25.89
C MET A 373 2.54 -33.15 -26.42
N SER A 374 3.36 -33.40 -27.45
CA SER A 374 4.07 -32.35 -28.20
C SER A 374 3.18 -31.73 -29.28
N ASP A 375 2.28 -32.54 -29.83
CA ASP A 375 1.38 -32.23 -30.93
C ASP A 375 0.19 -33.21 -30.92
N ALA A 376 -0.78 -33.01 -31.81
CA ALA A 376 -2.00 -33.83 -31.90
C ALA A 376 -1.75 -35.34 -32.12
N ASN A 377 -0.58 -35.74 -32.62
CA ASN A 377 -0.25 -37.11 -32.99
C ASN A 377 0.79 -37.76 -32.08
N THR A 378 1.44 -37.03 -31.16
CA THR A 378 2.59 -37.55 -30.39
C THR A 378 2.42 -37.34 -28.89
N ALA A 379 2.39 -38.44 -28.14
CA ALA A 379 2.32 -38.45 -26.67
C ALA A 379 3.64 -38.94 -26.06
N ILE A 380 4.04 -38.36 -24.93
CA ILE A 380 5.20 -38.77 -24.15
C ILE A 380 4.73 -39.09 -22.73
N SER A 381 4.99 -40.31 -22.26
CA SER A 381 4.68 -40.78 -20.90
C SER A 381 5.94 -41.12 -20.11
N GLY A 382 5.96 -40.79 -18.82
CA GLY A 382 7.00 -41.20 -17.87
C GLY A 382 6.43 -42.09 -16.79
N SER A 383 7.20 -43.10 -16.37
CA SER A 383 6.71 -44.21 -15.54
C SER A 383 7.58 -44.48 -14.30
N ARG A 384 6.99 -45.21 -13.35
CA ARG A 384 7.70 -45.84 -12.22
C ARG A 384 8.72 -46.90 -12.64
N ASP A 385 8.69 -47.35 -13.90
CA ASP A 385 9.68 -48.29 -14.47
C ASP A 385 10.99 -47.63 -14.95
N THR A 386 11.23 -46.37 -14.58
CA THR A 386 12.42 -45.56 -14.91
C THR A 386 12.53 -45.13 -16.38
N THR A 387 11.61 -45.54 -17.25
CA THR A 387 11.60 -45.12 -18.67
C THR A 387 10.63 -43.96 -18.92
N LEU A 388 10.91 -43.23 -20.00
CA LEU A 388 9.87 -42.52 -20.74
C LEU A 388 9.60 -43.24 -22.07
N ARG A 389 8.41 -43.09 -22.62
CA ARG A 389 8.03 -43.63 -23.93
C ARG A 389 7.38 -42.55 -24.79
N VAL A 390 7.80 -42.49 -26.05
CA VAL A 390 7.20 -41.66 -27.11
C VAL A 390 6.26 -42.52 -27.93
N TRP A 391 5.03 -42.06 -28.16
CA TRP A 391 3.98 -42.80 -28.85
C TRP A 391 3.42 -42.00 -30.02
N ASP A 392 3.23 -42.64 -31.18
CA ASP A 392 2.38 -42.12 -32.25
C ASP A 392 0.92 -42.52 -31.94
N ILE A 393 0.10 -41.52 -31.64
CA ILE A 393 -1.29 -41.61 -31.18
C ILE A 393 -2.24 -42.11 -32.28
N ARG A 394 -1.88 -41.89 -33.55
CA ARG A 394 -2.69 -42.18 -34.74
C ARG A 394 -2.51 -43.63 -35.23
N THR A 395 -1.35 -44.21 -34.99
CA THR A 395 -1.02 -45.61 -35.29
C THR A 395 -1.14 -46.51 -34.05
N GLY A 396 -1.07 -45.94 -32.85
CA GLY A 396 -1.08 -46.66 -31.59
C GLY A 396 0.26 -47.32 -31.24
N LEU A 397 1.37 -46.88 -31.83
CA LEU A 397 2.69 -47.52 -31.71
C LEU A 397 3.65 -46.74 -30.80
N CYS A 398 4.51 -47.45 -30.08
CA CYS A 398 5.65 -46.85 -29.37
C CYS A 398 6.75 -46.55 -30.39
N ARG A 399 7.12 -45.28 -30.55
CA ARG A 399 8.19 -44.83 -31.46
C ARG A 399 9.57 -44.98 -30.82
N ASN A 400 9.75 -44.41 -29.63
CA ASN A 400 11.03 -44.37 -28.90
C ASN A 400 10.83 -44.77 -27.44
N VAL A 401 11.83 -45.44 -26.84
CA VAL A 401 11.89 -45.74 -25.40
C VAL A 401 13.12 -45.03 -24.82
N LEU A 402 12.88 -44.00 -24.02
CA LEU A 402 13.92 -43.17 -23.43
C LEU A 402 14.35 -43.82 -22.10
N VAL A 403 15.50 -44.49 -22.13
CA VAL A 403 16.10 -45.17 -20.97
C VAL A 403 17.25 -44.32 -20.42
N GLY A 404 17.37 -44.20 -19.10
CA GLY A 404 18.52 -43.55 -18.47
C GLY A 404 18.28 -42.86 -17.13
N HIS A 405 17.04 -42.81 -16.62
CA HIS A 405 16.79 -42.55 -15.20
C HIS A 405 17.05 -43.82 -14.36
N GLY A 406 17.44 -43.64 -13.10
CA GLY A 406 17.71 -44.72 -12.15
C GLY A 406 16.53 -45.04 -11.23
N ALA A 407 15.47 -44.22 -11.26
CA ALA A 407 14.26 -44.40 -10.44
C ALA A 407 13.01 -43.88 -11.18
N SER A 408 11.88 -43.87 -10.48
CA SER A 408 10.58 -43.43 -11.02
C SER A 408 10.65 -42.03 -11.64
N VAL A 409 10.32 -41.93 -12.93
CA VAL A 409 10.04 -40.63 -13.56
C VAL A 409 8.76 -40.08 -12.95
N ARG A 410 8.82 -38.87 -12.37
CA ARG A 410 7.74 -38.29 -11.57
C ARG A 410 7.03 -37.14 -12.29
N CYS A 411 7.76 -36.35 -13.06
CA CYS A 411 7.25 -35.19 -13.78
C CYS A 411 7.96 -35.05 -15.13
N LEU A 412 7.29 -34.45 -16.11
CA LEU A 412 7.89 -34.10 -17.41
C LEU A 412 7.20 -32.88 -18.02
N GLU A 413 7.95 -32.12 -18.83
CA GLU A 413 7.45 -30.99 -19.62
C GLU A 413 8.11 -30.94 -21.01
N ILE A 414 7.45 -30.27 -21.97
CA ILE A 414 7.84 -30.31 -23.39
C ILE A 414 7.89 -28.90 -24.00
N LYS A 415 8.90 -28.64 -24.85
CA LYS A 415 8.93 -27.49 -25.74
C LYS A 415 9.58 -27.86 -27.09
N GLY A 416 8.78 -27.90 -28.16
CA GLY A 416 9.23 -28.36 -29.47
C GLY A 416 9.65 -29.83 -29.41
N ASP A 417 10.79 -30.17 -30.01
CA ASP A 417 11.36 -31.54 -29.96
C ASP A 417 11.98 -31.91 -28.60
N ILE A 418 12.11 -30.96 -27.67
CA ILE A 418 12.76 -31.20 -26.39
C ILE A 418 11.72 -31.56 -25.32
N VAL A 419 11.89 -32.74 -24.71
CA VAL A 419 11.24 -33.11 -23.45
C VAL A 419 12.25 -33.04 -22.31
N VAL A 420 11.81 -32.55 -21.15
CA VAL A 420 12.57 -32.61 -19.90
C VAL A 420 11.81 -33.43 -18.86
N SER A 421 12.52 -34.19 -18.04
CA SER A 421 11.93 -35.07 -17.03
C SER A 421 12.63 -34.95 -15.69
N GLY A 422 11.87 -35.02 -14.59
CA GLY A 422 12.37 -35.09 -13.21
C GLY A 422 12.03 -36.42 -12.57
N SER A 423 12.96 -36.97 -11.79
CA SER A 423 12.89 -38.33 -11.25
C SER A 423 13.21 -38.40 -9.76
N TYR A 424 12.87 -39.55 -9.17
CA TYR A 424 13.22 -39.92 -7.79
C TYR A 424 14.69 -40.33 -7.62
N ASP A 425 15.49 -40.34 -8.69
CA ASP A 425 16.96 -40.52 -8.66
C ASP A 425 17.74 -39.20 -8.41
N THR A 426 17.02 -38.14 -8.00
CA THR A 426 17.50 -36.77 -7.77
C THR A 426 18.02 -36.04 -9.02
N MET A 427 17.93 -36.64 -10.21
CA MET A 427 18.31 -36.02 -11.48
C MET A 427 17.10 -35.50 -12.24
N ALA A 428 17.31 -34.43 -13.01
CA ALA A 428 16.49 -34.14 -14.18
C ALA A 428 17.26 -34.46 -15.46
N LYS A 429 16.57 -34.75 -16.57
CA LYS A 429 17.18 -35.10 -17.86
C LYS A 429 16.48 -34.39 -19.00
N VAL A 430 17.25 -34.06 -20.03
CA VAL A 430 16.82 -33.40 -21.27
C VAL A 430 16.97 -34.42 -22.40
N TRP A 431 15.95 -34.56 -23.26
CA TRP A 431 15.90 -35.57 -24.32
C TRP A 431 15.35 -34.98 -25.63
N SER A 432 15.77 -35.53 -26.76
CA SER A 432 15.11 -35.30 -28.05
C SER A 432 13.99 -36.34 -28.24
N ILE A 433 12.81 -35.86 -28.62
CA ILE A 433 11.63 -36.70 -28.94
C ILE A 433 11.87 -37.41 -30.28
N SER A 434 12.40 -36.69 -31.28
CA SER A 434 12.65 -37.19 -32.63
C SER A 434 13.79 -38.21 -32.71
N GLU A 435 14.94 -37.92 -32.10
CA GLU A 435 16.14 -38.78 -32.08
C GLU A 435 16.05 -39.88 -31.01
N GLY A 436 15.18 -39.74 -30.01
CA GLY A 436 14.92 -40.79 -29.01
C GLY A 436 16.03 -40.98 -27.96
N ARG A 437 16.92 -40.00 -27.78
CA ARG A 437 18.08 -40.10 -26.87
C ARG A 437 18.10 -39.01 -25.79
N CYS A 438 18.85 -39.27 -24.73
CA CYS A 438 19.24 -38.26 -23.75
C CYS A 438 20.25 -37.28 -24.39
N ILE A 439 20.09 -35.99 -24.10
CA ILE A 439 20.97 -34.90 -24.53
C ILE A 439 21.80 -34.40 -23.33
N GLN A 440 21.14 -34.15 -22.18
CA GLN A 440 21.79 -33.68 -20.96
C GLN A 440 21.22 -34.34 -19.71
N THR A 441 22.05 -34.42 -18.66
CA THR A 441 21.63 -34.79 -17.29
C THR A 441 21.93 -33.62 -16.35
N LEU A 442 20.89 -33.13 -15.69
CA LEU A 442 20.91 -32.00 -14.76
C LEU A 442 21.06 -32.57 -13.34
N GLN A 443 22.28 -32.46 -12.77
CA GLN A 443 22.64 -33.04 -11.48
C GLN A 443 22.85 -31.96 -10.42
N GLY A 444 22.30 -32.17 -9.21
CA GLY A 444 22.55 -31.31 -8.06
C GLY A 444 21.43 -31.22 -7.02
N HIS A 445 20.24 -31.75 -7.28
CA HIS A 445 19.27 -32.00 -6.21
C HIS A 445 19.77 -33.14 -5.31
N PHE A 446 19.54 -32.98 -4.01
CA PHE A 446 19.96 -33.93 -2.97
C PHE A 446 18.83 -34.89 -2.57
N SER A 447 17.64 -34.69 -3.12
CA SER A 447 16.48 -35.56 -2.93
C SER A 447 15.59 -35.58 -4.18
N GLN A 448 14.48 -36.31 -4.08
CA GLN A 448 13.58 -36.64 -5.17
C GLN A 448 12.95 -35.41 -5.84
N ILE A 449 12.99 -35.33 -7.18
CA ILE A 449 12.32 -34.25 -7.93
C ILE A 449 10.83 -34.59 -8.10
N TYR A 450 9.95 -33.63 -7.81
CA TYR A 450 8.50 -33.80 -7.83
C TYR A 450 7.78 -32.94 -8.87
N ALA A 451 8.33 -31.77 -9.19
CA ALA A 451 7.78 -30.82 -10.14
C ALA A 451 8.87 -30.31 -11.10
N ILE A 452 8.48 -30.03 -12.34
CA ILE A 452 9.38 -29.49 -13.37
C ILE A 452 8.60 -28.51 -14.26
N ALA A 453 9.24 -27.44 -14.72
CA ALA A 453 8.74 -26.56 -15.77
C ALA A 453 9.84 -26.24 -16.79
N PHE A 454 9.42 -25.87 -18.00
CA PHE A 454 10.33 -25.63 -19.12
C PHE A 454 9.72 -24.61 -20.10
N ASP A 455 10.43 -23.50 -20.36
CA ASP A 455 10.00 -22.46 -21.30
C ASP A 455 10.64 -22.59 -22.71
N GLY A 456 11.62 -23.49 -22.86
CA GLY A 456 12.48 -23.64 -24.04
C GLY A 456 13.89 -23.07 -23.89
N LYS A 457 14.12 -22.22 -22.88
CA LYS A 457 15.41 -21.58 -22.57
C LYS A 457 15.96 -21.99 -21.20
N ARG A 458 15.08 -22.23 -20.23
CA ARG A 458 15.37 -22.54 -18.82
C ARG A 458 14.53 -23.74 -18.38
N VAL A 459 15.17 -24.69 -17.69
CA VAL A 459 14.47 -25.75 -16.94
C VAL A 459 14.37 -25.30 -15.48
N VAL A 460 13.25 -25.55 -14.83
CA VAL A 460 13.05 -25.27 -13.40
C VAL A 460 12.57 -26.54 -12.70
N THR A 461 13.23 -26.97 -11.62
CA THR A 461 12.93 -28.20 -10.89
C THR A 461 12.60 -27.94 -9.42
N GLY A 462 11.52 -28.54 -8.92
CA GLY A 462 11.11 -28.52 -7.52
C GLY A 462 11.29 -29.88 -6.85
N SER A 463 11.94 -29.90 -5.68
CA SER A 463 12.44 -31.11 -5.03
C SER A 463 11.92 -31.32 -3.60
N LEU A 464 12.05 -32.55 -3.12
CA LEU A 464 11.92 -32.94 -1.72
C LEU A 464 13.06 -32.39 -0.85
N ASP A 465 14.17 -31.92 -1.43
CA ASP A 465 15.25 -31.20 -0.71
C ASP A 465 14.91 -29.71 -0.41
N THR A 466 13.65 -29.32 -0.57
CA THR A 466 13.06 -27.99 -0.32
C THR A 466 13.60 -26.84 -1.19
N ASN A 467 14.57 -27.08 -2.07
CA ASN A 467 15.06 -26.09 -3.03
C ASN A 467 14.26 -26.15 -4.35
N VAL A 468 14.27 -25.02 -5.06
CA VAL A 468 13.97 -24.96 -6.49
C VAL A 468 15.25 -24.62 -7.24
N ARG A 469 15.61 -25.37 -8.29
CA ARG A 469 16.79 -25.10 -9.11
C ARG A 469 16.40 -24.66 -10.52
N ILE A 470 17.22 -23.80 -11.12
CA ILE A 470 17.06 -23.31 -12.50
C ILE A 470 18.31 -23.71 -13.29
N TRP A 471 18.12 -24.20 -14.52
CA TRP A 471 19.17 -24.77 -15.35
C TRP A 471 19.10 -24.29 -16.80
N ASP A 472 20.24 -24.21 -17.49
CA ASP A 472 20.24 -24.16 -18.96
C ASP A 472 20.14 -25.59 -19.53
N PRO A 473 19.14 -25.90 -20.38
CA PRO A 473 18.94 -27.24 -20.94
C PRO A 473 20.05 -27.70 -21.89
N ARG A 474 20.93 -26.79 -22.34
CA ARG A 474 21.98 -27.04 -23.36
C ARG A 474 23.33 -27.28 -22.71
N THR A 475 23.72 -26.49 -21.70
CA THR A 475 25.00 -26.62 -20.99
C THR A 475 24.92 -27.52 -19.75
N ALA A 476 23.70 -27.84 -19.28
CA ALA A 476 23.43 -28.55 -18.03
C ALA A 476 23.80 -27.77 -16.74
N GLU A 477 24.22 -26.51 -16.85
CA GLU A 477 24.63 -25.69 -15.71
C GLU A 477 23.45 -25.26 -14.83
N CYS A 478 23.66 -25.25 -13.51
CA CYS A 478 22.69 -24.76 -12.53
C CYS A 478 22.79 -23.23 -12.40
N LEU A 479 21.98 -22.51 -13.17
CA LEU A 479 21.93 -21.04 -13.22
C LEU A 479 21.55 -20.39 -11.88
N ALA A 480 20.67 -21.02 -11.09
CA ALA A 480 20.26 -20.50 -9.78
C ALA A 480 19.73 -21.59 -8.84
N ILE A 481 19.84 -21.35 -7.53
CA ILE A 481 19.20 -22.13 -6.46
C ILE A 481 18.29 -21.19 -5.67
N LEU A 482 16.98 -21.32 -5.88
CA LEU A 482 15.95 -20.53 -5.20
C LEU A 482 15.56 -21.22 -3.90
N GLN A 483 16.08 -20.69 -2.79
CA GLN A 483 15.86 -21.24 -1.44
C GLN A 483 14.71 -20.51 -0.73
N GLY A 484 13.92 -21.24 0.06
CA GLY A 484 12.97 -20.62 0.98
C GLY A 484 11.75 -21.45 1.37
N HIS A 485 11.40 -22.49 0.60
CA HIS A 485 10.46 -23.52 1.05
C HIS A 485 11.11 -24.35 2.16
N THR A 486 10.31 -24.78 3.13
CA THR A 486 10.77 -25.56 4.31
C THR A 486 10.35 -27.04 4.24
N SER A 487 9.72 -27.43 3.14
CA SER A 487 9.28 -28.79 2.84
C SER A 487 9.28 -29.02 1.32
N LEU A 488 8.80 -30.18 0.89
CA LEU A 488 8.67 -30.59 -0.51
C LEU A 488 8.08 -29.49 -1.41
N VAL A 489 8.76 -29.14 -2.51
CA VAL A 489 8.19 -28.26 -3.55
C VAL A 489 7.39 -29.09 -4.56
N GLY A 490 6.12 -29.33 -4.24
CA GLY A 490 5.23 -30.22 -5.00
C GLY A 490 4.52 -29.60 -6.20
N GLN A 491 4.40 -28.26 -6.25
CA GLN A 491 3.70 -27.52 -7.30
C GLN A 491 4.61 -26.46 -7.94
N LEU A 492 4.56 -26.32 -9.27
CA LEU A 492 5.44 -25.42 -10.02
C LEU A 492 4.80 -25.04 -11.37
N GLN A 493 4.79 -23.74 -11.70
CA GLN A 493 4.45 -23.21 -13.03
C GLN A 493 5.31 -21.99 -13.38
N MET A 494 5.62 -21.77 -14.66
CA MET A 494 6.36 -20.60 -15.14
C MET A 494 5.70 -19.93 -16.36
N ARG A 495 5.81 -18.60 -16.48
CA ARG A 495 5.20 -17.77 -17.54
C ARG A 495 6.00 -16.48 -17.72
N GLY A 496 6.79 -16.39 -18.79
CA GLY A 496 7.64 -15.22 -19.08
C GLY A 496 8.79 -15.09 -18.07
N ASP A 497 8.84 -13.98 -17.32
CA ASP A 497 9.73 -13.82 -16.18
C ASP A 497 9.22 -14.53 -14.91
N THR A 498 7.91 -14.71 -14.78
CA THR A 498 7.32 -15.13 -13.51
C THR A 498 7.38 -16.65 -13.32
N LEU A 499 7.89 -17.08 -12.16
CA LEU A 499 7.80 -18.45 -11.64
C LEU A 499 6.91 -18.45 -10.39
N VAL A 500 5.97 -19.39 -10.29
CA VAL A 500 5.16 -19.60 -9.08
C VAL A 500 5.31 -21.06 -8.61
N THR A 501 5.51 -21.22 -7.30
CA THR A 501 5.88 -22.49 -6.65
C THR A 501 5.05 -22.71 -5.40
N GLY A 502 4.56 -23.93 -5.17
CA GLY A 502 3.75 -24.29 -4.00
C GLY A 502 4.39 -25.44 -3.22
N GLY A 503 4.56 -25.24 -1.91
CA GLY A 503 5.22 -26.17 -1.02
C GLY A 503 4.25 -27.03 -0.20
N SER A 504 4.75 -28.16 0.31
CA SER A 504 4.08 -28.91 1.36
C SER A 504 4.17 -28.27 2.74
N ASP A 505 4.87 -27.13 2.85
CA ASP A 505 4.85 -26.20 3.98
C ASP A 505 3.66 -25.21 3.94
N GLY A 506 2.69 -25.44 3.04
CA GLY A 506 1.49 -24.62 2.88
C GLY A 506 1.71 -23.27 2.21
N SER A 507 2.96 -22.93 1.88
CA SER A 507 3.30 -21.62 1.31
C SER A 507 3.41 -21.63 -0.21
N VAL A 508 3.11 -20.48 -0.82
CA VAL A 508 3.30 -20.23 -2.25
C VAL A 508 4.35 -19.12 -2.39
N ARG A 509 5.34 -19.30 -3.26
CA ARG A 509 6.36 -18.27 -3.58
C ARG A 509 6.33 -17.92 -5.07
N VAL A 510 6.34 -16.63 -5.34
CA VAL A 510 6.47 -16.02 -6.67
C VAL A 510 7.90 -15.50 -6.81
N TRP A 511 8.53 -15.73 -7.96
CA TRP A 511 9.93 -15.39 -8.24
C TRP A 511 10.08 -14.75 -9.63
N SER A 512 11.12 -13.94 -9.80
CA SER A 512 11.62 -13.47 -11.10
C SER A 512 12.70 -14.42 -11.60
N LEU A 513 12.63 -14.81 -12.88
CA LEU A 513 13.54 -15.70 -13.59
C LEU A 513 14.62 -14.94 -14.40
N GLU A 514 14.55 -13.61 -14.45
CA GLU A 514 15.59 -12.69 -14.92
C GLU A 514 16.46 -12.24 -13.75
N LYS A 515 15.85 -11.89 -12.61
CA LYS A 515 16.57 -11.47 -11.38
C LYS A 515 16.96 -12.64 -10.47
N MET A 516 16.44 -13.84 -10.73
CA MET A 516 16.64 -15.06 -9.90
C MET A 516 16.31 -14.84 -8.42
N CYS A 517 15.32 -13.99 -8.11
CA CYS A 517 14.99 -13.55 -6.76
C CYS A 517 13.50 -13.78 -6.42
N PRO A 518 13.13 -13.93 -5.14
CA PRO A 518 11.73 -13.91 -4.75
C PRO A 518 11.11 -12.54 -5.02
N ILE A 519 9.85 -12.54 -5.44
CA ILE A 519 8.97 -11.37 -5.52
C ILE A 519 8.01 -11.39 -4.33
N HIS A 520 7.29 -12.50 -4.13
CA HIS A 520 6.30 -12.65 -3.07
C HIS A 520 6.48 -13.96 -2.29
N ARG A 521 6.26 -13.92 -0.97
CA ARG A 521 6.09 -15.09 -0.11
C ARG A 521 4.69 -15.07 0.48
N LEU A 522 3.84 -15.98 0.04
CA LEU A 522 2.44 -16.08 0.42
C LEU A 522 2.29 -17.22 1.45
N ALA A 523 1.87 -16.89 2.67
CA ALA A 523 1.42 -17.87 3.66
C ALA A 523 0.02 -18.37 3.25
N ALA A 524 -0.02 -19.28 2.28
CA ALA A 524 -1.22 -19.50 1.49
C ALA A 524 -2.24 -20.41 2.18
N HIS A 525 -1.78 -21.46 2.84
CA HIS A 525 -2.59 -22.50 3.46
C HIS A 525 -1.90 -22.99 4.75
N ASP A 526 -2.68 -23.49 5.72
CA ASP A 526 -2.14 -24.03 6.99
C ASP A 526 -1.43 -25.39 6.80
N ASN A 527 -1.68 -26.04 5.66
CA ASN A 527 -1.14 -27.35 5.26
C ASN A 527 -0.80 -27.35 3.76
N SER A 528 -0.11 -28.40 3.29
CA SER A 528 0.39 -28.56 1.91
C SER A 528 -0.50 -28.01 0.78
N VAL A 529 0.11 -27.25 -0.13
CA VAL A 529 -0.52 -26.77 -1.38
C VAL A 529 -0.75 -27.97 -2.32
N THR A 530 -2.02 -28.33 -2.53
CA THR A 530 -2.44 -29.48 -3.36
C THR A 530 -2.62 -29.13 -4.83
N SER A 531 -2.85 -27.85 -5.13
CA SER A 531 -3.05 -27.36 -6.50
C SER A 531 -2.60 -25.91 -6.63
N LEU A 532 -2.05 -25.56 -7.79
CA LEU A 532 -1.55 -24.22 -8.09
C LEU A 532 -1.70 -23.91 -9.58
N GLN A 533 -2.31 -22.78 -9.92
CA GLN A 533 -2.26 -22.20 -11.25
C GLN A 533 -2.12 -20.67 -11.17
N PHE A 534 -1.60 -20.02 -12.22
CA PHE A 534 -1.57 -18.55 -12.32
C PHE A 534 -1.68 -18.04 -13.77
N ASP A 535 -2.17 -16.81 -13.93
CA ASP A 535 -2.19 -16.06 -15.19
C ASP A 535 -1.30 -14.80 -15.09
N ASP A 536 -1.51 -13.75 -15.90
CA ASP A 536 -0.71 -12.52 -15.77
C ASP A 536 -1.18 -11.60 -14.62
N THR A 537 -2.33 -11.87 -13.97
CA THR A 537 -2.93 -10.98 -12.95
C THR A 537 -3.18 -11.66 -11.59
N ARG A 538 -3.38 -12.98 -11.53
CA ARG A 538 -3.73 -13.70 -10.30
C ARG A 538 -3.01 -15.05 -10.15
N VAL A 539 -2.83 -15.47 -8.89
CA VAL A 539 -2.48 -16.84 -8.50
C VAL A 539 -3.70 -17.48 -7.84
N VAL A 540 -4.01 -18.73 -8.19
CA VAL A 540 -5.06 -19.53 -7.55
C VAL A 540 -4.43 -20.77 -6.92
N SER A 541 -4.54 -20.89 -5.60
CA SER A 541 -3.99 -22.01 -4.82
C SER A 541 -5.11 -22.81 -4.14
N GLY A 542 -4.96 -24.13 -4.12
CA GLY A 542 -5.78 -25.06 -3.33
C GLY A 542 -4.92 -25.77 -2.30
N GLY A 543 -5.46 -26.00 -1.10
CA GLY A 543 -4.71 -26.58 0.01
C GLY A 543 -5.38 -27.79 0.67
N SER A 544 -4.57 -28.49 1.47
CA SER A 544 -5.03 -29.54 2.39
C SER A 544 -5.75 -28.97 3.63
N ASP A 545 -5.90 -27.64 3.71
CA ASP A 545 -6.78 -26.92 4.65
C ASP A 545 -8.24 -26.86 4.17
N GLY A 546 -8.55 -27.39 2.97
CA GLY A 546 -9.89 -27.37 2.39
C GLY A 546 -10.27 -26.05 1.74
N ARG A 547 -9.33 -25.12 1.51
CA ARG A 547 -9.59 -23.79 0.96
C ARG A 547 -9.05 -23.63 -0.46
N VAL A 548 -9.71 -22.79 -1.26
CA VAL A 548 -9.17 -22.24 -2.51
C VAL A 548 -8.98 -20.75 -2.33
N LYS A 549 -7.76 -20.25 -2.50
CA LYS A 549 -7.40 -18.85 -2.28
C LYS A 549 -6.92 -18.19 -3.57
N ILE A 550 -7.33 -16.95 -3.77
CA ILE A 550 -6.99 -16.15 -4.95
C ILE A 550 -6.13 -14.98 -4.49
N TRP A 551 -4.98 -14.79 -5.12
CA TRP A 551 -3.99 -13.76 -4.80
C TRP A 551 -3.77 -12.87 -6.02
N ASP A 552 -3.62 -11.56 -5.81
CA ASP A 552 -3.22 -10.63 -6.87
C ASP A 552 -1.71 -10.81 -7.12
N LEU A 553 -1.33 -11.17 -8.35
CA LEU A 553 0.06 -11.55 -8.68
C LEU A 553 1.03 -10.37 -8.52
N LYS A 554 0.55 -9.14 -8.76
CA LYS A 554 1.38 -7.93 -8.74
C LYS A 554 1.69 -7.48 -7.32
N THR A 555 0.69 -7.50 -6.44
CA THR A 555 0.79 -7.01 -5.06
C THR A 555 1.07 -8.10 -4.02
N GLY A 556 0.80 -9.37 -4.34
CA GLY A 556 0.92 -10.48 -3.39
C GLY A 556 -0.20 -10.53 -2.34
N HIS A 557 -1.21 -9.67 -2.42
CA HIS A 557 -2.33 -9.66 -1.48
C HIS A 557 -3.35 -10.76 -1.77
N LEU A 558 -3.93 -11.34 -0.71
CA LEU A 558 -5.11 -12.20 -0.79
C LEU A 558 -6.29 -11.36 -1.28
N VAL A 559 -6.90 -11.77 -2.38
CA VAL A 559 -8.11 -11.15 -2.96
C VAL A 559 -9.35 -11.69 -2.27
N ARG A 560 -9.47 -13.03 -2.21
CA ARG A 560 -10.55 -13.75 -1.52
C ARG A 560 -10.23 -15.24 -1.37
N GLU A 561 -10.97 -15.89 -0.49
CA GLU A 561 -11.21 -17.33 -0.61
C GLU A 561 -12.39 -17.54 -1.59
N LEU A 562 -12.28 -18.52 -2.50
CA LEU A 562 -13.25 -18.71 -3.58
C LEU A 562 -14.43 -19.58 -3.14
N ILE A 563 -14.13 -20.72 -2.53
CA ILE A 563 -15.10 -21.74 -2.10
C ILE A 563 -15.19 -21.77 -0.56
N ALA A 564 -16.31 -22.25 -0.02
CA ALA A 564 -16.42 -22.53 1.41
C ALA A 564 -15.43 -23.63 1.85
N GLN A 565 -14.86 -23.53 3.05
CA GLN A 565 -13.87 -24.50 3.55
C GLN A 565 -14.44 -25.93 3.56
N GLY A 566 -13.71 -26.86 2.94
CA GLY A 566 -13.97 -28.31 3.00
C GLY A 566 -12.99 -29.05 3.92
N GLU A 567 -12.89 -30.37 3.75
CA GLU A 567 -11.88 -31.19 4.42
C GLU A 567 -10.51 -31.07 3.74
N ALA A 568 -10.49 -31.07 2.40
CA ALA A 568 -9.30 -30.86 1.58
C ALA A 568 -9.71 -30.38 0.18
N VAL A 569 -8.86 -29.61 -0.50
CA VAL A 569 -8.98 -29.40 -1.96
C VAL A 569 -8.10 -30.42 -2.66
N TRP A 570 -8.67 -31.17 -3.60
CA TRP A 570 -7.89 -32.08 -4.45
C TRP A 570 -7.18 -31.32 -5.56
N ARG A 571 -7.94 -30.56 -6.36
CA ARG A 571 -7.43 -29.78 -7.50
C ARG A 571 -8.27 -28.55 -7.80
N VAL A 572 -7.62 -27.58 -8.44
CA VAL A 572 -8.21 -26.40 -9.04
C VAL A 572 -7.63 -26.22 -10.44
N ALA A 573 -8.49 -25.95 -11.43
CA ALA A 573 -8.09 -25.55 -12.77
C ALA A 573 -8.93 -24.35 -13.21
N PHE A 574 -8.33 -23.35 -13.87
CA PHE A 574 -9.06 -22.17 -14.33
C PHE A 574 -8.64 -21.69 -15.72
N GLU A 575 -9.59 -21.01 -16.37
CA GLU A 575 -9.43 -20.20 -17.57
C GLU A 575 -9.89 -18.76 -17.25
N ASP A 576 -9.61 -17.82 -18.15
CA ASP A 576 -9.95 -16.39 -18.02
C ASP A 576 -11.33 -16.09 -17.38
N GLU A 577 -12.37 -16.84 -17.74
CA GLU A 577 -13.75 -16.59 -17.29
C GLU A 577 -14.36 -17.74 -16.46
N LYS A 578 -13.59 -18.78 -16.11
CA LYS A 578 -14.09 -20.01 -15.44
C LYS A 578 -13.08 -20.59 -14.46
N CYS A 579 -13.56 -21.10 -13.33
CA CYS A 579 -12.75 -21.87 -12.40
C CYS A 579 -13.48 -23.16 -12.00
N VAL A 580 -12.75 -24.27 -11.90
CA VAL A 580 -13.27 -25.56 -11.43
C VAL A 580 -12.46 -25.96 -10.20
N ALA A 581 -13.11 -26.02 -9.05
CA ALA A 581 -12.53 -26.49 -7.80
C ALA A 581 -13.12 -27.85 -7.42
N LEU A 582 -12.25 -28.81 -7.08
CA LEU A 582 -12.62 -30.16 -6.66
C LEU A 582 -12.20 -30.35 -5.21
N ALA A 583 -13.16 -30.50 -4.31
CA ALA A 583 -12.94 -30.55 -2.86
C ALA A 583 -13.60 -31.77 -2.23
N LEU A 584 -13.01 -32.26 -1.13
CA LEU A 584 -13.61 -33.25 -0.25
C LEU A 584 -14.50 -32.53 0.76
N ARG A 585 -15.77 -32.93 0.86
CA ARG A 585 -16.73 -32.48 1.88
C ARG A 585 -17.66 -33.63 2.27
N GLN A 586 -17.83 -33.86 3.57
CA GLN A 586 -18.60 -34.97 4.14
C GLN A 586 -18.13 -36.33 3.55
N ASN A 587 -16.81 -36.53 3.45
CA ASN A 587 -16.17 -37.67 2.79
C ASN A 587 -16.66 -37.94 1.34
N ARG A 588 -17.10 -36.90 0.63
CA ARG A 588 -17.53 -36.96 -0.78
C ARG A 588 -16.78 -35.94 -1.63
N THR A 589 -16.43 -36.33 -2.85
CA THR A 589 -15.79 -35.42 -3.81
C THR A 589 -16.86 -34.56 -4.50
N VAL A 590 -16.77 -33.26 -4.27
CA VAL A 590 -17.65 -32.20 -4.77
C VAL A 590 -16.90 -31.33 -5.77
N MET A 591 -17.54 -31.00 -6.89
CA MET A 591 -17.08 -30.03 -7.87
C MET A 591 -17.87 -28.72 -7.72
N GLU A 592 -17.16 -27.60 -7.63
CA GLU A 592 -17.73 -26.27 -7.83
C GLU A 592 -17.25 -25.71 -9.16
N VAL A 593 -18.18 -25.47 -10.09
CA VAL A 593 -17.92 -24.79 -11.37
C VAL A 593 -18.30 -23.33 -11.23
N TRP A 594 -17.30 -22.45 -11.18
CA TRP A 594 -17.43 -21.01 -11.13
C TRP A 594 -17.38 -20.38 -12.53
N SER A 595 -18.20 -19.36 -12.74
CA SER A 595 -18.28 -18.57 -13.97
C SER A 595 -18.15 -17.09 -13.65
N PHE A 596 -17.24 -16.41 -14.34
CA PHE A 596 -16.95 -14.97 -14.17
C PHE A 596 -17.34 -14.13 -15.40
N SER A 597 -17.76 -14.78 -16.49
CA SER A 597 -18.39 -14.13 -17.65
C SER A 597 -19.58 -13.26 -17.21
N PRO A 598 -19.66 -11.97 -17.60
CA PRO A 598 -20.87 -11.17 -17.41
C PRO A 598 -22.02 -11.66 -18.30
N PRO A 599 -23.29 -11.38 -17.95
CA PRO A 599 -24.44 -11.65 -18.82
C PRO A 599 -24.31 -10.93 -20.19
N GLU A 600 -24.77 -11.56 -21.27
CA GLU A 600 -24.59 -11.03 -22.62
C GLU A 600 -25.30 -9.69 -22.85
N ASP A 601 -26.45 -9.47 -22.20
CA ASP A 601 -27.22 -8.23 -22.23
C ASP A 601 -26.46 -7.03 -21.64
N VAL A 602 -25.49 -7.28 -20.74
CA VAL A 602 -24.62 -6.24 -20.17
C VAL A 602 -23.50 -5.85 -21.14
N LEU A 603 -23.13 -6.72 -22.08
CA LEU A 603 -22.02 -6.49 -23.01
C LEU A 603 -22.41 -5.61 -24.20
N TYR A 604 -23.65 -5.73 -24.69
CA TYR A 604 -24.13 -4.96 -25.84
C TYR A 604 -24.90 -3.72 -25.42
N ASP A 605 -24.31 -2.54 -25.61
CA ASP A 605 -25.06 -1.28 -25.60
C ASP A 605 -26.09 -1.33 -26.75
N ARG A 606 -27.38 -1.57 -26.43
CA ARG A 606 -28.43 -1.65 -27.46
C ARG A 606 -28.44 -0.38 -28.31
N PRO A 607 -28.27 -0.46 -29.64
CA PRO A 607 -28.62 0.66 -30.50
C PRO A 607 -30.13 0.91 -30.35
N LEU A 608 -30.53 2.14 -30.01
CA LEU A 608 -31.92 2.55 -30.15
C LEU A 608 -32.31 2.35 -31.62
N SER A 609 -33.31 1.51 -31.87
CA SER A 609 -33.74 1.17 -33.22
C SER A 609 -34.19 2.44 -33.95
N LEU A 610 -34.06 2.46 -35.28
CA LEU A 610 -34.40 3.65 -36.07
C LEU A 610 -35.85 4.12 -35.85
N GLN A 611 -36.78 3.21 -35.59
CA GLN A 611 -38.17 3.53 -35.22
C GLN A 611 -38.31 4.31 -33.90
N GLN A 612 -37.40 4.14 -32.94
CA GLN A 612 -37.39 4.93 -31.69
C GLN A 612 -36.76 6.32 -31.83
N ARG A 613 -36.09 6.64 -32.94
CA ARG A 613 -35.58 8.01 -33.20
C ARG A 613 -36.66 9.00 -33.66
N VAL A 614 -37.86 8.52 -34.00
CA VAL A 614 -38.95 9.33 -34.59
C VAL A 614 -40.02 9.73 -33.55
N LEU A 615 -39.98 9.19 -32.33
CA LEU A 615 -41.04 9.33 -31.32
C LEU A 615 -40.58 9.95 -29.98
N GLN A 616 -39.45 10.66 -29.95
CA GLN A 616 -39.02 11.47 -28.80
C GLN A 616 -38.39 12.80 -29.23
N GLU A 617 -39.19 13.66 -29.84
CA GLU A 617 -39.01 15.11 -29.71
C GLU A 617 -39.72 15.60 -28.45
N ALA A 618 -39.03 16.42 -27.65
CA ALA A 618 -39.45 17.02 -26.37
C ALA A 618 -39.88 16.07 -25.23
N PRO A 619 -39.26 16.24 -24.06
CA PRO A 619 -40.09 16.62 -22.91
C PRO A 619 -39.65 17.95 -22.27
N ASN A 620 -40.58 18.88 -22.22
CA ASN A 620 -40.74 20.03 -21.31
C ASN A 620 -39.48 20.63 -20.64
N ARG A 621 -38.94 21.68 -21.28
CA ARG A 621 -38.19 22.74 -20.61
C ARG A 621 -39.17 23.62 -19.81
N PRO A 622 -38.95 23.88 -18.50
CA PRO A 622 -39.77 24.86 -17.77
C PRO A 622 -39.53 26.28 -18.32
N LEU A 623 -40.61 27.02 -18.56
CA LEU A 623 -40.58 28.37 -19.15
C LEU A 623 -40.97 29.44 -18.11
N SER A 624 -39.96 30.08 -17.51
CA SER A 624 -40.13 31.25 -16.66
C SER A 624 -39.84 32.56 -17.41
N ALA A 625 -40.48 32.74 -18.57
CA ALA A 625 -40.49 34.00 -19.33
C ALA A 625 -41.66 34.02 -20.35
N MET A 626 -42.81 34.60 -19.95
CA MET A 626 -43.85 35.06 -20.88
C MET A 626 -43.46 36.45 -21.47
N GLN A 627 -44.09 37.00 -22.51
CA GLN A 627 -45.52 36.92 -22.88
C GLN A 627 -45.75 37.27 -24.37
N LEU A 628 -47.01 37.11 -24.80
CA LEU A 628 -47.72 37.60 -26.01
C LEU A 628 -47.92 36.54 -27.13
N ASP A 629 -49.14 36.26 -27.62
CA ASP A 629 -50.46 36.57 -27.04
C ASP A 629 -51.63 35.74 -27.68
N TYR A 630 -52.85 35.87 -27.11
CA TYR A 630 -54.20 35.61 -27.65
C TYR A 630 -54.82 34.18 -27.74
N ARG A 631 -56.01 34.06 -27.11
CA ARG A 631 -57.18 33.14 -27.34
C ARG A 631 -57.01 31.64 -27.02
N GLN A 632 -57.76 31.10 -26.03
CA GLN A 632 -59.15 30.56 -26.09
C GLN A 632 -59.23 29.22 -26.88
N THR A 633 -59.79 28.09 -26.37
CA THR A 633 -60.78 27.84 -25.29
C THR A 633 -60.55 26.55 -24.46
N GLN A 634 -61.18 26.44 -23.28
CA GLN A 634 -61.51 25.19 -22.53
C GLN A 634 -62.77 24.47 -23.12
N PRO A 635 -63.28 23.30 -22.63
CA PRO A 635 -63.03 22.49 -21.41
C PRO A 635 -62.56 21.03 -21.75
N THR A 636 -62.76 19.89 -21.04
CA THR A 636 -63.49 19.38 -19.83
C THR A 636 -62.68 18.18 -19.24
N VAL A 637 -62.59 17.84 -17.93
CA VAL A 637 -63.54 17.23 -16.94
C VAL A 637 -63.97 15.76 -17.28
N ALA A 638 -63.96 14.75 -16.38
CA ALA A 638 -63.25 14.49 -15.09
C ALA A 638 -63.55 13.06 -14.53
N GLY A 639 -62.74 12.57 -13.58
CA GLY A 639 -63.08 11.53 -12.58
C GLY A 639 -62.88 10.05 -13.01
N SER A 640 -62.75 9.06 -12.10
CA SER A 640 -62.59 9.00 -10.62
C SER A 640 -62.25 7.53 -10.21
N SER A 641 -61.95 7.04 -8.99
CA SER A 641 -61.78 7.55 -7.60
C SER A 641 -61.12 6.45 -6.70
N ARG A 642 -60.88 6.72 -5.39
CA ARG A 642 -60.78 5.78 -4.23
C ARG A 642 -59.51 4.89 -4.08
N GLU A 643 -58.76 4.97 -2.96
CA GLU A 643 -58.83 4.24 -1.63
C GLU A 643 -57.82 3.06 -1.57
N ALA A 644 -57.24 2.60 -0.44
CA ALA A 644 -57.03 3.16 0.92
C ALA A 644 -55.98 2.37 1.76
N ALA A 645 -55.37 3.05 2.75
CA ALA A 645 -54.96 2.65 4.12
C ALA A 645 -54.12 1.36 4.49
N GLY A 646 -53.07 1.60 5.31
CA GLY A 646 -52.62 0.77 6.47
C GLY A 646 -51.73 -0.46 6.23
N SER A 647 -51.09 -1.07 7.25
CA SER A 647 -50.66 -0.64 8.62
C SER A 647 -49.95 -1.80 9.36
N GLN A 648 -49.21 -1.50 10.44
CA GLN A 648 -48.57 -2.44 11.41
C GLN A 648 -47.36 -3.24 10.89
N ASP A 649 -46.25 -3.52 11.60
CA ASP A 649 -45.73 -3.39 12.98
C ASP A 649 -45.35 -4.77 13.57
N VAL A 650 -44.11 -4.88 14.09
CA VAL A 650 -43.78 -5.32 15.48
C VAL A 650 -42.24 -5.46 15.65
N ASP A 651 -41.71 -4.90 16.75
CA ASP A 651 -40.31 -4.94 17.23
C ASP A 651 -40.01 -6.22 18.06
N MET A 652 -38.73 -6.52 18.36
CA MET A 652 -38.23 -7.15 19.62
C MET A 652 -36.71 -7.53 19.56
N ARG A 653 -35.85 -6.50 19.69
CA ARG A 653 -34.68 -6.35 20.63
C ARG A 653 -33.89 -7.56 21.18
N ASP A 654 -32.56 -7.35 21.18
CA ASP A 654 -31.54 -7.58 22.24
C ASP A 654 -31.55 -8.82 23.17
N ALA A 655 -30.36 -9.44 23.32
CA ALA A 655 -29.64 -9.47 24.61
C ALA A 655 -28.20 -10.03 24.54
N GLY A 656 -27.32 -9.53 25.41
CA GLY A 656 -26.38 -10.39 26.16
C GLY A 656 -24.90 -10.47 25.71
N SER A 657 -24.04 -9.66 26.34
CA SER A 657 -22.60 -9.96 26.43
C SER A 657 -22.31 -10.77 27.70
N ILE A 658 -21.40 -11.75 27.65
CA ILE A 658 -20.90 -12.49 28.83
C ILE A 658 -19.39 -12.66 28.75
N ILE A 659 -18.71 -12.33 29.86
CA ILE A 659 -17.28 -12.58 30.09
C ILE A 659 -17.14 -13.87 30.90
N THR A 660 -16.29 -14.82 30.48
CA THR A 660 -15.94 -16.00 31.30
C THR A 660 -14.48 -16.45 31.15
N THR A 661 -13.81 -16.57 32.29
CA THR A 661 -12.65 -17.43 32.61
C THR A 661 -12.81 -17.80 34.11
N PRO A 662 -12.05 -18.73 34.74
CA PRO A 662 -10.86 -19.47 34.28
C PRO A 662 -10.87 -21.00 34.63
N THR A 663 -9.69 -21.65 34.55
CA THR A 663 -9.34 -22.98 35.14
C THR A 663 -10.03 -24.24 34.57
N MET A 664 -9.47 -25.46 34.60
CA MET A 664 -8.12 -25.96 34.95
C MET A 664 -7.87 -27.31 34.23
N PHE A 665 -6.61 -27.69 33.94
CA PHE A 665 -6.02 -29.01 34.26
C PHE A 665 -4.51 -29.03 33.92
N SER A 666 -3.79 -30.12 34.24
CA SER A 666 -2.32 -30.09 34.41
C SER A 666 -1.59 -31.42 34.11
N ARG A 667 -0.24 -31.35 34.20
CA ARG A 667 0.80 -32.42 34.13
C ARG A 667 1.29 -32.86 32.74
N ALA A 668 2.56 -32.53 32.48
CA ALA A 668 3.60 -33.54 32.26
C ALA A 668 4.89 -33.09 33.00
N ILE A 669 5.75 -34.03 33.40
CA ILE A 669 6.95 -33.77 34.21
C ILE A 669 8.16 -34.49 33.59
N ARG A 670 9.32 -33.82 33.52
CA ARG A 670 10.62 -34.48 33.70
C ARG A 670 11.71 -33.50 34.15
N LEU A 671 12.52 -33.97 35.11
CA LEU A 671 13.79 -33.36 35.54
C LEU A 671 14.91 -33.88 34.58
N ASN A 672 16.21 -33.59 34.70
CA ASN A 672 16.98 -33.04 35.83
C ASN A 672 18.38 -32.55 35.41
N ARG A 673 18.83 -31.37 35.86
CA ARG A 673 20.15 -31.11 36.48
C ARG A 673 20.40 -29.60 36.67
N ALA A 674 20.99 -29.27 37.82
CA ALA A 674 21.51 -27.94 38.19
C ALA A 674 22.91 -28.13 38.83
N VAL A 675 23.47 -27.05 39.43
CA VAL A 675 24.68 -26.93 40.30
C VAL A 675 25.77 -26.04 39.67
N PRO A 676 26.31 -25.00 40.37
CA PRO A 676 25.75 -24.23 41.50
C PRO A 676 26.10 -22.71 41.53
N LEU A 677 25.57 -22.00 42.55
CA LEU A 677 26.13 -20.80 43.24
C LEU A 677 26.54 -19.57 42.39
N ARG A 678 26.16 -18.34 42.77
CA ARG A 678 26.30 -17.78 44.13
C ARG A 678 25.26 -16.69 44.41
N THR A 679 24.63 -16.71 45.59
CA THR A 679 23.63 -15.70 45.99
C THR A 679 24.26 -14.45 46.59
N ARG A 680 23.74 -13.27 46.24
CA ARG A 680 23.90 -12.03 47.00
C ARG A 680 22.50 -11.45 47.23
N ALA A 681 22.20 -10.98 48.44
CA ALA A 681 20.84 -10.57 48.83
C ALA A 681 20.44 -9.24 48.15
N PRO A 682 19.15 -9.03 47.84
CA PRO A 682 18.67 -7.77 47.27
C PRO A 682 18.60 -6.67 48.34
N ALA A 683 19.19 -5.51 48.05
CA ALA A 683 18.92 -4.28 48.79
C ALA A 683 17.60 -3.66 48.27
N THR A 684 16.60 -3.55 49.14
CA THR A 684 15.29 -2.99 48.78
C THR A 684 15.31 -1.47 48.74
N PHE A 685 15.63 -0.88 47.59
CA PHE A 685 15.33 0.52 47.31
C PHE A 685 13.97 0.63 46.61
N ALA A 686 12.97 1.12 47.34
CA ALA A 686 11.66 1.46 46.81
C ALA A 686 11.71 2.82 46.10
N ALA A 687 12.34 2.87 44.93
CA ALA A 687 12.26 4.04 44.05
C ALA A 687 10.88 4.12 43.40
N ALA A 688 10.10 5.16 43.70
CA ALA A 688 8.92 5.49 42.91
C ALA A 688 9.39 5.97 41.53
N SER A 689 9.07 5.24 40.46
CA SER A 689 9.52 5.56 39.11
C SER A 689 8.84 6.84 38.59
N ARG A 690 9.49 7.99 38.79
CA ARG A 690 9.13 9.25 38.13
C ARG A 690 9.44 9.10 36.63
N SER A 691 8.52 9.56 35.80
CA SER A 691 8.64 9.52 34.33
C SER A 691 9.36 10.75 33.81
N VAL A 692 10.14 10.63 32.73
CA VAL A 692 10.81 11.79 32.10
C VAL A 692 9.82 12.91 31.78
N THR A 693 10.08 14.09 32.34
CA THR A 693 9.32 15.31 32.04
C THR A 693 9.99 16.14 30.95
N THR A 694 9.31 17.17 30.46
CA THR A 694 9.81 18.12 29.44
C THR A 694 10.28 19.43 30.06
N ASN A 695 10.61 19.46 31.35
CA ASN A 695 10.99 20.69 32.04
C ASN A 695 12.37 21.18 31.53
N ALA A 696 12.40 22.28 30.79
CA ALA A 696 13.64 22.85 30.25
C ALA A 696 14.52 23.55 31.31
N ALA A 697 14.00 23.76 32.52
CA ALA A 697 14.67 24.41 33.65
C ALA A 697 14.87 23.42 34.82
N SER A 698 15.32 22.19 34.52
CA SER A 698 15.36 21.09 35.51
C SER A 698 16.58 21.11 36.43
N ALA A 699 17.76 21.51 35.93
CA ALA A 699 19.02 21.42 36.64
C ALA A 699 19.13 22.35 37.88
N THR A 700 19.98 21.97 38.82
CA THR A 700 20.30 22.68 40.07
C THR A 700 21.80 22.85 40.24
N LEU A 701 22.19 23.75 41.15
CA LEU A 701 23.57 24.08 41.45
C LEU A 701 23.76 24.07 42.98
N GLU A 702 24.71 23.28 43.48
CA GLU A 702 24.94 23.10 44.93
C GLU A 702 26.03 24.01 45.49
N LYS A 703 26.88 24.59 44.63
CA LYS A 703 28.04 25.43 44.99
C LYS A 703 28.10 26.62 44.04
N GLY A 704 28.49 27.80 44.56
CA GLY A 704 28.55 29.03 43.76
C GLY A 704 29.45 28.89 42.53
N VAL A 705 29.08 29.57 41.44
CA VAL A 705 29.83 29.55 40.18
C VAL A 705 31.18 30.28 40.34
N PRO A 706 32.30 29.77 39.81
CA PRO A 706 33.58 30.47 39.79
C PRO A 706 33.52 31.84 39.13
N GLN A 707 34.51 32.70 39.38
CA GLN A 707 34.58 33.99 38.67
C GLN A 707 35.01 33.81 37.20
N SER A 708 36.00 32.95 36.94
CA SER A 708 36.55 32.68 35.62
C SER A 708 35.52 32.04 34.66
N ASP A 709 35.57 32.41 33.38
CA ASP A 709 34.63 31.91 32.37
C ASP A 709 34.98 30.50 31.85
N ASP A 710 36.26 30.12 31.93
CA ASP A 710 36.84 28.83 31.50
C ASP A 710 36.98 27.81 32.65
N GLU A 711 36.69 28.18 33.89
CA GLU A 711 36.83 27.30 35.06
C GLU A 711 35.60 26.37 35.20
N PRO A 712 35.80 25.04 35.33
CA PRO A 712 34.69 24.09 35.39
C PRO A 712 34.03 24.09 36.77
N PHE A 713 32.70 24.00 36.76
CA PHE A 713 31.88 23.81 37.95
C PHE A 713 30.81 22.74 37.72
N GLN A 714 30.35 22.12 38.79
CA GLN A 714 29.47 20.95 38.74
C GLN A 714 28.02 21.35 39.00
N ILE A 715 27.14 20.95 38.10
CA ILE A 715 25.68 21.06 38.22
C ILE A 715 25.06 19.68 38.44
N THR A 716 23.87 19.65 39.06
CA THR A 716 23.09 18.43 39.31
C THR A 716 21.80 18.48 38.49
N LEU A 717 21.65 17.54 37.55
CA LEU A 717 20.45 17.33 36.73
C LEU A 717 19.29 16.77 37.59
N SER A 718 18.04 17.01 37.17
CA SER A 718 16.87 16.43 37.83
C SER A 718 16.85 14.90 37.73
N ASP A 719 16.29 14.23 38.74
CA ASP A 719 16.01 12.79 38.69
C ASP A 719 15.05 12.43 37.55
N GLU A 720 14.20 13.38 37.12
CA GLU A 720 13.31 13.27 35.95
C GLU A 720 14.01 13.46 34.59
N SER A 721 15.32 13.73 34.54
CA SER A 721 16.03 13.91 33.26
C SER A 721 16.15 12.63 32.43
N PHE A 722 16.15 11.45 33.09
CA PHE A 722 16.42 10.14 32.48
C PHE A 722 15.46 9.03 32.96
N GLU A 723 15.11 8.10 32.07
CA GLU A 723 14.38 6.86 32.39
C GLU A 723 15.01 5.72 31.56
N THR A 724 15.51 4.66 32.20
CA THR A 724 16.36 3.64 31.55
C THR A 724 15.68 2.29 31.30
N TYR A 725 16.23 1.51 30.37
CA TYR A 725 15.81 0.15 30.05
C TYR A 725 17.04 -0.73 29.81
N GLN A 726 17.24 -1.73 30.67
CA GLN A 726 18.43 -2.62 30.65
C GLN A 726 19.78 -1.88 30.71
N LEU A 727 19.79 -0.67 31.30
CA LEU A 727 20.93 0.24 31.31
C LEU A 727 20.98 0.96 32.67
N ASP A 728 22.19 1.13 33.22
CA ASP A 728 22.39 2.00 34.38
C ASP A 728 22.23 3.47 33.96
N PRO A 729 21.68 4.35 34.83
CA PRO A 729 21.46 5.75 34.49
C PRO A 729 22.78 6.51 34.22
N PRO A 730 22.79 7.48 33.30
CA PRO A 730 23.90 8.41 33.17
C PRO A 730 24.17 9.14 34.50
N PRO A 731 25.40 9.64 34.72
CA PRO A 731 25.67 10.55 35.83
C PRO A 731 24.70 11.73 35.82
N TYR A 732 24.02 11.95 36.95
CA TYR A 732 23.18 13.14 37.15
C TYR A 732 24.00 14.39 37.46
N THR A 733 25.28 14.26 37.81
CA THR A 733 26.22 15.39 37.87
C THR A 733 26.90 15.62 36.52
N LEU A 734 27.04 16.88 36.14
CA LEU A 734 27.72 17.30 34.91
C LEU A 734 28.65 18.48 35.20
N ASP A 735 29.89 18.39 34.73
CA ASP A 735 30.83 19.50 34.79
C ASP A 735 30.66 20.39 33.53
N VAL A 736 30.55 21.70 33.75
CA VAL A 736 30.29 22.74 32.74
C VAL A 736 31.14 23.99 33.02
N THR A 737 31.35 24.85 32.03
CA THR A 737 31.98 26.18 32.21
C THR A 737 30.98 27.30 31.86
N LYS A 738 31.19 28.53 32.35
CA LYS A 738 30.33 29.66 31.97
C LYS A 738 30.33 29.87 30.45
N LYS A 739 31.52 29.79 29.86
CA LYS A 739 31.77 29.92 28.42
C LYS A 739 31.02 28.87 27.61
N GLU A 740 30.97 27.63 28.06
CA GLU A 740 30.17 26.56 27.44
C GLU A 740 28.67 26.87 27.51
N LEU A 741 28.16 27.26 28.68
CA LEU A 741 26.73 27.60 28.86
C LEU A 741 26.32 28.83 28.02
N LYS A 742 27.17 29.86 27.96
CA LYS A 742 27.02 31.04 27.08
C LYS A 742 26.98 30.63 25.61
N GLN A 743 27.85 29.69 25.19
CA GLN A 743 27.90 29.19 23.82
C GLN A 743 26.66 28.34 23.47
N MET A 744 26.26 27.39 24.32
CA MET A 744 25.03 26.60 24.13
C MET A 744 23.79 27.49 23.97
N TYR A 745 23.68 28.54 24.80
CA TYR A 745 22.59 29.51 24.68
C TYR A 745 22.64 30.23 23.32
N LYS A 746 23.81 30.77 22.94
CA LYS A 746 24.01 31.45 21.65
C LYS A 746 23.72 30.54 20.46
N ASP A 747 24.13 29.27 20.51
CA ASP A 747 23.88 28.26 19.48
C ASP A 747 22.38 27.99 19.32
N MET A 748 21.64 27.75 20.42
CA MET A 748 20.20 27.53 20.35
C MET A 748 19.46 28.78 19.83
N VAL A 749 19.88 29.99 20.21
CA VAL A 749 19.31 31.23 19.67
C VAL A 749 19.61 31.37 18.18
N VAL A 750 20.82 31.07 17.70
CA VAL A 750 21.14 31.10 16.26
C VAL A 750 20.29 30.09 15.49
N VAL A 751 20.15 28.84 15.97
CA VAL A 751 19.28 27.83 15.34
C VAL A 751 17.82 28.31 15.31
N ARG A 752 17.30 28.86 16.41
CA ARG A 752 15.95 29.45 16.49
C ARG A 752 15.75 30.59 15.49
N GLN A 753 16.74 31.47 15.31
CA GLN A 753 16.66 32.58 14.33
C GLN A 753 16.78 32.07 12.87
N LEU A 754 17.64 31.09 12.59
CA LEU A 754 17.77 30.42 11.29
C LEU A 754 16.44 29.80 10.86
N GLU A 755 15.83 29.04 11.76
CA GLU A 755 14.50 28.42 11.60
C GLU A 755 13.38 29.45 11.36
N MET A 756 13.39 30.56 12.11
CA MET A 756 12.45 31.66 11.92
C MET A 756 12.69 32.47 10.63
N ALA A 757 13.92 32.55 10.14
CA ALA A 757 14.23 33.12 8.83
C ALA A 757 13.70 32.22 7.70
N ALA A 758 13.87 30.91 7.82
CA ALA A 758 13.30 29.94 6.88
C ALA A 758 11.76 29.97 6.85
N ASP A 759 11.09 30.06 8.02
CA ASP A 759 9.64 30.27 8.12
C ASP A 759 9.18 31.52 7.34
N ARG A 760 9.90 32.65 7.52
CA ARG A 760 9.62 33.92 6.83
C ARG A 760 9.80 33.79 5.31
N LEU A 761 10.96 33.30 4.86
CA LEU A 761 11.30 33.17 3.43
C LEU A 761 10.38 32.16 2.70
N TYR A 762 9.87 31.17 3.41
CA TYR A 762 8.85 30.25 2.89
C TYR A 762 7.48 30.93 2.73
N LYS A 763 7.04 31.74 3.71
CA LYS A 763 5.80 32.53 3.60
C LYS A 763 5.87 33.60 2.50
N GLU A 764 7.07 34.16 2.27
CA GLU A 764 7.39 35.03 1.14
C GLU A 764 7.48 34.28 -0.21
N LYS A 765 7.30 32.95 -0.24
CA LYS A 765 7.35 32.07 -1.42
C LYS A 765 8.71 32.05 -2.14
N LYS A 766 9.77 32.46 -1.45
CA LYS A 766 11.16 32.39 -1.94
C LYS A 766 11.71 30.97 -1.83
N ILE A 767 11.44 30.29 -0.71
CA ILE A 767 11.63 28.84 -0.56
C ILE A 767 10.47 28.11 -1.24
N ARG A 768 10.74 26.97 -1.89
CA ARG A 768 9.75 26.15 -2.61
C ARG A 768 9.85 24.67 -2.22
N GLY A 769 8.78 23.91 -2.49
CA GLY A 769 8.70 22.48 -2.15
C GLY A 769 8.35 22.24 -0.68
N PHE A 770 8.76 21.10 -0.13
CA PHE A 770 8.58 20.78 1.29
C PHE A 770 9.61 21.55 2.13
N CYS A 771 9.18 22.13 3.25
CA CYS A 771 10.07 22.77 4.22
C CYS A 771 9.84 22.21 5.63
N HIS A 772 10.89 21.66 6.23
CA HIS A 772 10.81 20.86 7.46
C HIS A 772 11.56 21.55 8.62
N LEU A 773 10.94 22.58 9.18
CA LEU A 773 11.47 23.32 10.32
C LEU A 773 11.60 22.45 11.60
N SER A 774 12.54 22.77 12.48
CA SER A 774 12.78 22.14 13.81
C SER A 774 12.35 23.00 15.01
N THR A 775 11.77 24.19 14.79
CA THR A 775 11.51 25.21 15.82
C THR A 775 10.85 24.69 17.11
N GLY A 776 11.55 24.79 18.24
CA GLY A 776 11.19 24.24 19.55
C GLY A 776 12.07 23.07 20.01
N GLN A 777 12.82 22.44 19.09
CA GLN A 777 13.67 21.27 19.36
C GLN A 777 15.17 21.60 19.50
N GLU A 778 15.54 22.88 19.70
CA GLU A 778 16.92 23.35 19.56
C GLU A 778 17.90 22.66 20.54
N ALA A 779 17.43 22.33 21.75
CA ALA A 779 18.19 21.58 22.75
C ALA A 779 18.69 20.21 22.26
N VAL A 780 17.98 19.55 21.33
CA VAL A 780 18.38 18.26 20.79
C VAL A 780 19.61 18.41 19.88
N ALA A 781 19.60 19.41 18.99
CA ALA A 781 20.71 19.64 18.06
C ALA A 781 21.97 20.17 18.77
N VAL A 782 21.81 21.13 19.67
CA VAL A 782 22.95 21.72 20.41
C VAL A 782 23.49 20.74 21.45
N GLY A 783 22.62 20.06 22.20
CA GLY A 783 23.05 19.09 23.22
C GLY A 783 23.75 17.86 22.64
N ILE A 784 23.36 17.42 21.44
CA ILE A 784 24.11 16.36 20.73
C ILE A 784 25.51 16.85 20.36
N GLU A 785 25.65 18.02 19.72
CA GLU A 785 26.98 18.44 19.23
C GLU A 785 27.96 18.76 20.38
N HIS A 786 27.49 19.37 21.48
CA HIS A 786 28.31 19.62 22.69
C HIS A 786 28.66 18.33 23.47
N ALA A 787 28.29 17.15 22.96
CA ALA A 787 28.71 15.83 23.47
C ALA A 787 29.55 15.01 22.46
N LEU A 788 29.69 15.49 21.21
CA LEU A 788 30.40 14.79 20.13
C LEU A 788 31.77 15.40 19.82
N THR A 789 32.50 14.74 18.94
CA THR A 789 33.69 15.25 18.25
C THR A 789 33.42 15.33 16.74
N ARG A 790 34.28 16.02 15.98
CA ARG A 790 34.10 16.21 14.53
C ARG A 790 34.37 14.94 13.71
N GLU A 791 34.95 13.92 14.34
CA GLU A 791 35.23 12.59 13.80
C GLU A 791 34.10 11.57 14.00
N ASP A 792 33.11 11.87 14.86
CA ASP A 792 31.89 11.06 15.02
C ASP A 792 30.90 11.40 13.89
N ASP A 793 30.21 10.42 13.33
CA ASP A 793 29.23 10.67 12.26
C ASP A 793 27.82 10.99 12.82
N LEU A 794 27.12 11.96 12.23
CA LEU A 794 25.71 12.26 12.56
C LEU A 794 24.84 12.15 11.31
N ILE A 795 23.78 11.35 11.34
CA ILE A 795 22.90 11.09 10.18
C ILE A 795 21.43 11.27 10.55
N THR A 796 20.65 11.92 9.66
CA THR A 796 19.21 12.21 9.87
C THR A 796 18.41 12.21 8.56
N ALA A 797 17.09 12.41 8.67
CA ALA A 797 16.16 12.59 7.55
C ALA A 797 15.72 14.05 7.43
N TYR A 798 14.61 14.42 8.07
CA TYR A 798 14.03 15.77 8.09
C TYR A 798 14.46 16.57 9.33
N ARG A 799 14.12 17.88 9.38
CA ARG A 799 14.49 18.80 10.49
C ARG A 799 15.99 18.98 10.65
N CYS A 800 16.71 18.90 9.53
CA CYS A 800 18.16 18.82 9.47
C CYS A 800 18.89 20.16 9.62
N HIS A 801 18.23 21.32 9.59
CA HIS A 801 18.89 22.63 9.47
C HIS A 801 19.72 22.99 10.71
N GLY A 802 19.16 22.80 11.91
CA GLY A 802 19.90 22.98 13.16
C GLY A 802 21.11 22.04 13.28
N PHE A 803 20.94 20.77 12.90
CA PHE A 803 22.04 19.81 12.86
C PHE A 803 23.11 20.20 11.82
N ALA A 804 22.72 20.61 10.61
CA ALA A 804 23.65 21.05 9.58
C ALA A 804 24.49 22.25 10.04
N TYR A 805 23.86 23.22 10.73
CA TYR A 805 24.56 24.36 11.33
C TYR A 805 25.57 23.90 12.40
N MET A 806 25.13 23.11 13.39
CA MET A 806 26.02 22.60 14.43
C MET A 806 27.18 21.78 13.84
N ARG A 807 26.92 21.00 12.77
CA ARG A 807 27.89 20.20 12.00
C ARG A 807 28.71 20.99 10.97
N GLY A 808 28.78 22.32 11.10
CA GLY A 808 29.73 23.16 10.38
C GLY A 808 29.23 23.76 9.06
N GLY A 809 27.95 23.62 8.73
CA GLY A 809 27.31 24.41 7.68
C GLY A 809 27.07 25.86 8.16
N THR A 810 27.29 26.85 7.29
CA THR A 810 26.99 28.24 7.64
C THR A 810 25.50 28.55 7.47
N VAL A 811 24.99 29.52 8.24
CA VAL A 811 23.61 30.04 8.08
C VAL A 811 23.36 30.44 6.63
N ARG A 812 24.33 31.13 6.01
CA ARG A 812 24.28 31.51 4.59
C ARG A 812 24.18 30.30 3.64
N SER A 813 24.97 29.24 3.85
CA SER A 813 24.91 28.04 2.99
C SER A 813 23.59 27.27 3.11
N ILE A 814 23.00 27.23 4.31
CA ILE A 814 21.73 26.55 4.59
C ILE A 814 20.54 27.35 4.03
N ILE A 815 20.53 28.68 4.22
CA ILE A 815 19.52 29.56 3.65
C ILE A 815 19.67 29.64 2.12
N GLY A 816 20.90 29.68 1.60
CA GLY A 816 21.18 29.63 0.15
C GLY A 816 20.63 28.35 -0.49
N GLU A 817 20.77 27.19 0.19
CA GLU A 817 20.21 25.93 -0.25
C GLU A 817 18.66 25.93 -0.25
N LEU A 818 18.06 26.42 0.84
CA LEU A 818 16.60 26.60 0.93
C LEU A 818 16.05 27.54 -0.15
N LEU A 819 16.83 28.52 -0.58
CA LEU A 819 16.53 29.48 -1.65
C LEU A 819 16.94 29.01 -3.05
N GLY A 820 17.48 27.79 -3.20
CA GLY A 820 17.91 27.22 -4.49
C GLY A 820 19.04 28.00 -5.16
N ARG A 821 20.08 28.38 -4.40
CA ARG A 821 21.23 29.19 -4.87
C ARG A 821 22.47 28.33 -5.12
N ARG A 822 23.32 28.75 -6.06
CA ARG A 822 24.50 27.95 -6.51
C ARG A 822 25.56 27.76 -5.42
N GLU A 823 25.61 28.65 -4.44
CA GLU A 823 26.47 28.57 -3.25
C GLU A 823 25.74 27.99 -2.02
N GLY A 824 24.58 27.34 -2.23
CA GLY A 824 23.94 26.52 -1.20
C GLY A 824 24.79 25.31 -0.80
N ILE A 825 24.52 24.74 0.37
CA ILE A 825 25.28 23.62 0.96
C ILE A 825 25.28 22.33 0.11
N ALA A 826 24.32 22.20 -0.82
CA ALA A 826 24.26 21.17 -1.87
C ALA A 826 24.06 21.82 -3.26
N TYR A 827 24.67 23.00 -3.47
CA TYR A 827 24.68 23.80 -4.69
C TYR A 827 23.29 24.18 -5.24
N GLY A 828 22.27 24.25 -4.37
CA GLY A 828 20.89 24.58 -4.71
C GLY A 828 20.06 23.40 -5.22
N LYS A 829 20.55 22.17 -5.10
CA LYS A 829 19.92 20.93 -5.60
C LYS A 829 19.16 20.15 -4.53
N GLY A 830 19.48 20.35 -3.25
CA GLY A 830 19.03 19.56 -2.10
C GLY A 830 17.88 20.17 -1.28
N GLY A 831 17.69 21.48 -1.35
CA GLY A 831 16.60 22.21 -0.72
C GLY A 831 16.52 21.98 0.80
N SER A 832 15.30 21.84 1.34
CA SER A 832 15.06 21.75 2.80
C SER A 832 15.45 20.41 3.45
N MET A 833 16.05 19.49 2.69
CA MET A 833 16.34 18.12 3.13
C MET A 833 17.82 17.77 2.93
N HIS A 834 18.26 17.68 1.67
CA HIS A 834 19.54 17.06 1.30
C HIS A 834 20.71 18.01 1.58
N MET A 835 21.15 18.05 2.85
CA MET A 835 22.24 18.89 3.34
C MET A 835 23.35 18.00 3.92
N PHE A 836 24.59 18.23 3.52
CA PHE A 836 25.73 17.40 3.86
C PHE A 836 26.93 18.25 4.31
N THR A 837 27.66 17.78 5.32
CA THR A 837 29.00 18.30 5.66
C THR A 837 29.90 17.11 6.03
N LYS A 838 31.18 17.36 6.32
CA LYS A 838 32.09 16.30 6.76
C LYS A 838 31.59 15.71 8.09
N GLY A 839 31.25 14.42 8.09
CA GLY A 839 30.66 13.74 9.24
C GLY A 839 29.20 14.15 9.53
N PHE A 840 28.46 14.65 8.53
CA PHE A 840 27.03 14.89 8.64
C PHE A 840 26.27 14.52 7.37
N TYR A 841 25.26 13.66 7.56
CA TYR A 841 24.47 13.06 6.50
C TYR A 841 22.99 13.40 6.70
N GLY A 842 22.59 14.62 6.33
CA GLY A 842 21.20 15.04 6.38
C GLY A 842 20.36 14.45 5.25
N GLY A 843 19.04 14.59 5.36
CA GLY A 843 18.20 14.66 4.17
C GLY A 843 17.80 13.35 3.50
N ASN A 844 17.81 12.21 4.18
CA ASN A 844 17.19 11.02 3.58
C ASN A 844 15.68 11.25 3.35
N GLY A 845 15.30 11.41 2.08
CA GLY A 845 13.92 11.71 1.68
C GLY A 845 12.92 10.57 1.90
N ILE A 846 13.42 9.36 2.16
CA ILE A 846 12.63 8.18 2.51
C ILE A 846 12.66 7.98 4.03
N VAL A 847 11.48 8.04 4.65
CA VAL A 847 11.32 8.02 6.11
C VAL A 847 11.87 6.71 6.71
N GLY A 848 12.94 6.82 7.51
CA GLY A 848 13.59 5.70 8.19
C GLY A 848 14.75 5.05 7.41
N ALA A 849 14.98 5.42 6.14
CA ALA A 849 16.08 4.86 5.34
C ALA A 849 17.47 5.26 5.87
N GLN A 850 17.55 6.37 6.60
CA GLN A 850 18.79 6.83 7.24
C GLN A 850 19.27 5.91 8.36
N VAL A 851 18.39 5.07 8.92
CA VAL A 851 18.71 4.22 10.08
C VAL A 851 19.63 3.04 9.71
N PRO A 852 19.35 2.21 8.68
CA PRO A 852 20.31 1.22 8.19
C PRO A 852 21.58 1.85 7.59
N VAL A 853 21.48 3.01 6.93
CA VAL A 853 22.68 3.74 6.44
C VAL A 853 23.57 4.16 7.61
N GLY A 854 22.99 4.65 8.70
CA GLY A 854 23.72 5.02 9.92
C GLY A 854 24.35 3.83 10.64
N ALA A 855 23.70 2.66 10.62
CA ALA A 855 24.34 1.42 11.07
C ALA A 855 25.53 1.05 10.17
N GLY A 856 25.46 1.34 8.87
CA GLY A 856 26.59 1.24 7.94
C GLY A 856 27.77 2.17 8.29
N LEU A 857 27.50 3.40 8.74
CA LEU A 857 28.55 4.32 9.23
C LEU A 857 29.21 3.79 10.52
N ALA A 858 28.42 3.29 11.47
CA ALA A 858 28.95 2.70 12.70
C ALA A 858 29.79 1.44 12.41
N PHE A 859 29.38 0.61 11.44
CA PHE A 859 30.17 -0.49 10.93
C PHE A 859 31.46 0.00 10.23
N ALA A 860 31.42 1.10 9.48
CA ALA A 860 32.62 1.68 8.88
C ALA A 860 33.62 2.21 9.94
N HIS A 861 33.15 2.83 11.03
CA HIS A 861 34.01 3.17 12.18
C HIS A 861 34.69 1.91 12.75
N GLN A 862 33.91 0.88 13.11
CA GLN A 862 34.40 -0.37 13.68
C GLN A 862 35.39 -1.08 12.73
N TYR A 863 35.04 -1.22 11.45
CA TYR A 863 35.85 -1.87 10.42
C TYR A 863 37.17 -1.14 10.14
N THR A 864 37.20 0.20 10.28
CA THR A 864 38.43 1.00 10.14
C THR A 864 39.18 1.21 11.46
N GLY A 865 38.76 0.57 12.56
CA GLY A 865 39.38 0.67 13.88
C GLY A 865 39.23 2.05 14.55
N ARG A 866 38.33 2.90 14.06
CA ARG A 866 38.11 4.25 14.60
C ARG A 866 37.28 4.19 15.88
N LYS A 867 37.75 4.87 16.92
CA LYS A 867 37.06 5.01 18.21
C LYS A 867 36.05 6.16 18.19
N ASN A 868 35.10 6.06 17.25
CA ASN A 868 34.04 7.02 17.00
C ASN A 868 32.66 6.35 17.05
N ALA A 869 31.64 7.13 17.38
CA ALA A 869 30.25 6.70 17.38
C ALA A 869 29.49 7.31 16.20
N SER A 870 28.46 6.62 15.72
CA SER A 870 27.50 7.21 14.78
C SER A 870 26.17 7.52 15.47
N VAL A 871 25.73 8.77 15.43
CA VAL A 871 24.44 9.23 15.96
C VAL A 871 23.40 9.22 14.84
N ILE A 872 22.38 8.38 15.02
CA ILE A 872 21.47 7.95 13.95
C ILE A 872 20.06 8.42 14.31
N LEU A 873 19.68 9.59 13.81
CA LEU A 873 18.45 10.28 14.21
C LEU A 873 17.26 9.94 13.32
N TYR A 874 16.10 9.76 13.94
CA TYR A 874 14.83 9.51 13.27
C TYR A 874 13.65 10.04 14.09
N GLY A 875 12.60 10.52 13.41
CA GLY A 875 11.38 10.96 14.09
C GLY A 875 10.54 9.78 14.60
N ASP A 876 9.74 10.02 15.64
CA ASP A 876 8.66 9.14 16.12
C ASP A 876 7.86 8.42 15.02
N GLY A 877 7.52 9.10 13.92
CA GLY A 877 6.82 8.52 12.76
C GLY A 877 7.62 7.47 11.97
N ALA A 878 8.95 7.49 12.02
CA ALA A 878 9.82 6.50 11.38
C ALA A 878 9.97 5.22 12.20
N SER A 879 9.76 5.28 13.52
CA SER A 879 9.96 4.19 14.48
C SER A 879 9.16 2.91 14.19
N ASN A 880 8.14 2.98 13.33
CA ASN A 880 7.28 1.86 12.95
C ASN A 880 7.73 1.15 11.66
N GLN A 881 8.81 1.60 11.00
CA GLN A 881 9.31 1.01 9.76
C GLN A 881 10.18 -0.23 10.03
N GLY A 882 9.95 -1.32 9.29
CA GLY A 882 10.66 -2.60 9.48
C GLY A 882 12.19 -2.48 9.42
N GLN A 883 12.71 -1.65 8.51
CA GLN A 883 14.13 -1.37 8.33
C GLN A 883 14.83 -0.79 9.58
N VAL A 884 14.08 -0.17 10.51
CA VAL A 884 14.63 0.31 11.80
C VAL A 884 14.94 -0.88 12.71
N PHE A 885 14.03 -1.84 12.82
CA PHE A 885 14.21 -3.04 13.62
C PHE A 885 15.27 -4.00 13.02
N GLU A 886 15.38 -4.04 11.68
CA GLU A 886 16.45 -4.77 11.00
C GLU A 886 17.82 -4.12 11.26
N ALA A 887 17.93 -2.79 11.15
CA ALA A 887 19.14 -2.05 11.51
C ALA A 887 19.54 -2.25 12.98
N PHE A 888 18.58 -2.27 13.91
CA PHE A 888 18.80 -2.61 15.32
C PHE A 888 19.38 -4.02 15.47
N ASN A 889 18.76 -5.01 14.83
CA ASN A 889 19.20 -6.41 14.88
C ASN A 889 20.64 -6.57 14.39
N MET A 890 20.97 -6.01 13.22
CA MET A 890 22.33 -6.06 12.67
C MET A 890 23.32 -5.30 13.54
N ALA A 891 22.95 -4.12 14.04
CA ALA A 891 23.82 -3.33 14.90
C ALA A 891 24.14 -4.02 16.23
N LYS A 892 23.19 -4.76 16.83
CA LYS A 892 23.47 -5.51 18.06
C LYS A 892 24.20 -6.82 17.80
N LEU A 893 23.91 -7.51 16.70
CA LEU A 893 24.62 -8.73 16.28
C LEU A 893 26.13 -8.48 16.09
N TRP A 894 26.52 -7.29 15.65
CA TRP A 894 27.92 -6.89 15.45
C TRP A 894 28.48 -5.97 16.56
N ASN A 895 27.70 -5.67 17.61
CA ASN A 895 28.03 -4.67 18.65
C ASN A 895 28.60 -3.36 18.08
N LEU A 896 27.91 -2.78 17.10
CA LEU A 896 28.33 -1.53 16.46
C LEU A 896 28.30 -0.33 17.42
N PRO A 897 29.19 0.67 17.23
CA PRO A 897 29.18 1.92 18.00
C PRO A 897 28.07 2.88 17.50
N ALA A 898 26.80 2.44 17.62
CA ALA A 898 25.64 3.12 17.05
C ALA A 898 24.68 3.66 18.14
N LEU A 899 24.29 4.93 18.01
CA LEU A 899 23.34 5.62 18.88
C LEU A 899 22.05 5.94 18.12
N PHE A 900 21.04 5.09 18.27
CA PHE A 900 19.76 5.21 17.57
C PHE A 900 18.83 6.20 18.28
N GLY A 901 18.75 7.44 17.81
CA GLY A 901 18.02 8.53 18.46
C GLY A 901 16.63 8.78 17.88
N CYS A 902 15.59 8.42 18.62
CA CYS A 902 14.21 8.79 18.33
C CYS A 902 13.88 10.21 18.82
N GLU A 903 13.59 11.13 17.91
CA GLU A 903 12.96 12.42 18.23
C GLU A 903 11.46 12.21 18.53
N ASN A 904 11.10 11.99 19.80
CA ASN A 904 9.71 11.86 20.23
C ASN A 904 9.05 13.24 20.39
N ASN A 905 8.61 13.79 19.26
CA ASN A 905 7.85 15.03 19.13
C ASN A 905 6.33 14.84 19.41
N LYS A 906 5.96 13.73 20.08
CA LYS A 906 4.59 13.32 20.43
C LYS A 906 3.62 13.11 19.25
N TYR A 907 4.03 13.24 17.98
CA TYR A 907 3.15 13.30 16.81
C TYR A 907 3.82 12.73 15.54
N GLY A 908 3.91 11.40 15.46
CA GLY A 908 4.41 10.68 14.29
C GLY A 908 3.61 10.99 13.02
N MET A 909 4.28 11.59 12.03
CA MET A 909 3.68 12.05 10.76
C MET A 909 2.42 12.93 10.95
N GLY A 910 2.35 13.72 12.03
CA GLY A 910 1.19 14.54 12.38
C GLY A 910 0.06 13.79 13.09
N THR A 911 0.21 12.50 13.35
CA THR A 911 -0.71 11.72 14.18
C THR A 911 -0.10 11.49 15.56
N ALA A 912 -0.78 11.96 16.61
CA ALA A 912 -0.38 11.81 18.01
C ALA A 912 0.14 10.40 18.33
N ALA A 913 1.25 10.28 19.06
CA ALA A 913 2.01 9.05 19.24
C ALA A 913 1.16 7.85 19.72
N ALA A 914 0.22 8.10 20.65
CA ALA A 914 -0.71 7.06 21.15
C ALA A 914 -1.73 6.54 20.11
N ARG A 915 -1.82 7.16 18.93
CA ARG A 915 -2.62 6.70 17.78
C ARG A 915 -1.76 6.21 16.60
N SER A 916 -0.50 6.61 16.52
CA SER A 916 0.44 6.20 15.46
C SER A 916 1.39 5.06 15.86
N SER A 917 1.47 4.71 17.15
CA SER A 917 2.41 3.72 17.68
C SER A 917 1.79 2.87 18.80
N ALA A 918 1.81 1.54 18.65
CA ALA A 918 1.29 0.59 19.65
C ALA A 918 2.15 0.51 20.93
N LEU A 919 3.46 0.79 20.82
CA LEU A 919 4.35 1.04 21.95
C LEU A 919 4.93 2.46 21.81
N THR A 920 4.59 3.35 22.74
CA THR A 920 4.96 4.77 22.74
C THR A 920 6.25 5.09 23.50
N ASP A 921 6.75 4.16 24.31
CA ASP A 921 8.12 4.18 24.82
C ASP A 921 9.06 3.71 23.71
N TYR A 922 9.56 4.64 22.92
CA TYR A 922 10.45 4.36 21.79
C TYR A 922 11.82 3.85 22.28
N TYR A 923 12.31 4.30 23.44
CA TYR A 923 13.56 3.79 24.03
C TYR A 923 13.53 2.27 24.34
N LYS A 924 12.35 1.69 24.58
CA LYS A 924 12.17 0.25 24.81
C LYS A 924 12.12 -0.59 23.53
N ARG A 925 11.99 0.04 22.34
CA ARG A 925 11.82 -0.68 21.06
C ARG A 925 13.05 -1.44 20.59
N GLY A 926 14.21 -1.19 21.20
CA GLY A 926 15.43 -1.98 21.00
C GLY A 926 15.33 -3.44 21.46
N GLN A 927 14.37 -3.77 22.35
CA GLN A 927 14.15 -5.09 22.97
C GLN A 927 15.34 -5.70 23.71
N TYR A 928 16.40 -6.07 23.00
CA TYR A 928 17.69 -6.57 23.49
C TYR A 928 18.80 -5.51 23.38
N ILE A 929 18.52 -4.36 22.77
CA ILE A 929 19.37 -3.16 22.85
C ILE A 929 18.93 -2.34 24.08
N PRO A 930 19.87 -1.95 24.97
CA PRO A 930 19.54 -1.09 26.09
C PRO A 930 19.06 0.30 25.64
N GLY A 931 18.18 0.89 26.44
CA GLY A 931 17.47 2.12 26.11
C GLY A 931 17.63 3.21 27.16
N LEU A 932 17.65 4.47 26.69
CA LEU A 932 17.66 5.66 27.53
C LEU A 932 16.66 6.69 26.98
N LYS A 933 15.66 7.02 27.79
CA LYS A 933 14.73 8.13 27.56
C LYS A 933 15.34 9.40 28.16
N VAL A 934 15.22 10.52 27.46
CA VAL A 934 15.91 11.78 27.78
C VAL A 934 14.92 12.94 27.69
N ASN A 935 15.00 13.88 28.64
CA ASN A 935 14.33 15.18 28.53
C ASN A 935 14.91 15.99 27.35
N GLY A 936 14.29 15.88 26.17
CA GLY A 936 14.71 16.54 24.92
C GLY A 936 14.32 18.02 24.83
N MET A 937 13.97 18.65 25.96
CA MET A 937 13.80 20.10 26.11
C MET A 937 14.89 20.73 26.99
N ASP A 938 15.70 19.92 27.68
CA ASP A 938 16.81 20.36 28.54
C ASP A 938 18.15 20.00 27.84
N VAL A 939 18.86 21.01 27.36
CA VAL A 939 20.10 20.82 26.57
C VAL A 939 21.23 20.14 27.37
N LEU A 940 21.21 20.28 28.70
CA LEU A 940 22.20 19.71 29.61
C LEU A 940 21.92 18.21 29.83
N ALA A 941 20.65 17.83 29.94
CA ALA A 941 20.22 16.44 29.93
C ALA A 941 20.55 15.75 28.59
N VAL A 942 20.34 16.43 27.45
CA VAL A 942 20.74 15.90 26.13
C VAL A 942 22.26 15.70 26.06
N LYS A 943 23.09 16.69 26.43
CA LYS A 943 24.56 16.55 26.45
C LYS A 943 25.00 15.35 27.30
N ALA A 944 24.51 15.24 28.53
CA ALA A 944 24.90 14.17 29.44
C ALA A 944 24.50 12.78 28.90
N ALA A 945 23.29 12.62 28.37
CA ALA A 945 22.83 11.37 27.76
C ALA A 945 23.65 10.97 26.52
N VAL A 946 23.94 11.91 25.62
CA VAL A 946 24.69 11.66 24.38
C VAL A 946 26.14 11.35 24.68
N LYS A 947 26.77 12.06 25.64
CA LYS A 947 28.13 11.77 26.07
C LYS A 947 28.23 10.37 26.69
N TYR A 948 27.34 10.04 27.62
CA TYR A 948 27.27 8.70 28.22
C TYR A 948 27.08 7.63 27.14
N GLY A 949 26.19 7.86 26.17
CA GLY A 949 25.98 6.95 25.07
C GLY A 949 27.21 6.77 24.16
N LYS A 950 27.93 7.85 23.84
CA LYS A 950 29.17 7.81 23.08
C LYS A 950 30.24 7.01 23.82
N ASP A 951 30.46 7.31 25.09
CA ASP A 951 31.46 6.63 25.92
C ASP A 951 31.13 5.13 26.05
N TYR A 952 29.84 4.77 26.22
CA TYR A 952 29.34 3.39 26.24
C TYR A 952 29.57 2.64 24.92
N THR A 953 29.24 3.26 23.78
CA THR A 953 29.34 2.65 22.44
C THR A 953 30.78 2.48 21.98
N VAL A 954 31.64 3.48 22.21
CA VAL A 954 33.08 3.45 21.85
C VAL A 954 33.87 2.46 22.73
N ALA A 955 33.37 2.17 23.94
CA ALA A 955 33.84 1.10 24.83
C ALA A 955 33.31 -0.31 24.45
N GLU A 956 32.81 -0.51 23.22
CA GLU A 956 32.46 -1.83 22.63
C GLU A 956 31.30 -2.59 23.30
N ASN A 957 30.52 -1.95 24.17
CA ASN A 957 29.29 -2.54 24.76
C ASN A 957 28.14 -2.75 23.73
N GLY A 958 28.35 -2.30 22.49
CA GLY A 958 27.39 -2.31 21.39
C GLY A 958 26.45 -1.10 21.40
N PRO A 959 25.39 -1.13 20.58
CA PRO A 959 24.52 0.02 20.35
C PRO A 959 23.63 0.37 21.55
N LEU A 960 23.04 1.57 21.49
CA LEU A 960 21.97 2.04 22.39
C LEU A 960 20.80 2.63 21.59
N VAL A 961 19.60 2.60 22.19
CA VAL A 961 18.43 3.35 21.70
C VAL A 961 18.15 4.54 22.61
N LEU A 962 18.15 5.75 22.05
CA LEU A 962 17.86 7.00 22.75
C LEU A 962 16.46 7.50 22.36
N GLU A 963 15.69 8.03 23.31
CA GLU A 963 14.43 8.73 23.03
C GLU A 963 14.49 10.17 23.57
N TYR A 964 14.62 11.14 22.68
CA TYR A 964 14.56 12.55 23.02
C TYR A 964 13.10 12.99 23.11
N VAL A 965 12.60 13.16 24.34
CA VAL A 965 11.24 13.61 24.61
C VAL A 965 11.17 15.12 24.39
N THR A 966 10.68 15.55 23.23
CA THR A 966 10.84 16.92 22.73
C THR A 966 9.52 17.47 22.15
N TYR A 967 9.48 18.74 21.77
CA TYR A 967 8.27 19.39 21.25
C TYR A 967 8.57 20.49 20.22
N ARG A 968 7.93 20.39 19.05
CA ARG A 968 8.04 21.36 17.94
C ARG A 968 6.77 22.18 17.79
N TYR A 969 6.91 23.49 17.58
CA TYR A 969 5.79 24.40 17.41
C TYR A 969 5.11 24.34 16.02
N GLY A 970 5.79 23.83 14.99
CA GLY A 970 5.28 23.75 13.61
C GLY A 970 4.44 22.51 13.27
N GLY A 971 3.73 22.57 12.14
CA GLY A 971 3.08 21.41 11.48
C GLY A 971 4.09 20.36 11.00
N HIS A 972 3.66 19.30 10.27
CA HIS A 972 4.60 18.29 9.78
C HIS A 972 5.62 18.95 8.85
N SER A 973 5.12 19.57 7.78
CA SER A 973 5.81 20.41 6.81
C SER A 973 5.12 21.78 6.74
N MET A 974 5.83 22.82 6.30
CA MET A 974 5.23 24.12 6.00
C MET A 974 4.28 24.10 4.79
N SER A 975 4.21 22.98 4.06
CA SER A 975 3.30 22.73 2.93
C SER A 975 1.95 22.12 3.33
N ASP A 976 1.73 21.76 4.60
CA ASP A 976 0.53 21.03 5.02
C ASP A 976 -0.74 21.90 4.87
N PRO A 977 -1.86 21.33 4.39
CA PRO A 977 -3.08 22.09 4.11
C PRO A 977 -3.87 22.44 5.39
N GLY A 978 -3.39 23.45 6.12
CA GLY A 978 -4.11 24.20 7.18
C GLY A 978 -4.48 23.44 8.46
N THR A 979 -4.37 22.11 8.46
CA THR A 979 -4.78 21.21 9.54
C THR A 979 -3.70 21.06 10.60
N THR A 980 -3.52 22.09 11.44
CA THR A 980 -2.64 22.02 12.61
C THR A 980 -3.17 20.97 13.58
N TYR A 981 -2.53 19.81 13.64
CA TYR A 981 -2.84 18.69 14.54
C TYR A 981 -2.46 18.94 16.01
N ARG A 982 -2.04 20.18 16.33
CA ARG A 982 -1.81 20.74 17.67
C ARG A 982 -2.72 21.95 17.84
N THR A 983 -3.21 22.21 19.04
CA THR A 983 -4.02 23.42 19.29
C THR A 983 -3.15 24.65 19.53
N ARG A 984 -3.72 25.87 19.43
CA ARG A 984 -2.96 27.10 19.68
C ARG A 984 -2.58 27.22 21.16
N GLU A 985 -3.47 26.74 22.03
CA GLU A 985 -3.37 26.72 23.48
C GLU A 985 -2.28 25.73 23.93
N GLU A 986 -2.21 24.55 23.30
CA GLU A 986 -1.14 23.56 23.47
C GLU A 986 0.24 24.15 23.13
N ILE A 987 0.37 24.78 21.95
CA ILE A 987 1.61 25.43 21.51
C ILE A 987 1.98 26.60 22.42
N GLN A 988 1.01 27.44 22.82
CA GLN A 988 1.25 28.58 23.70
C GLN A 988 1.69 28.15 25.10
N ARG A 989 1.09 27.09 25.65
CA ARG A 989 1.51 26.48 26.93
C ARG A 989 2.94 25.96 26.85
N MET A 990 3.28 25.18 25.82
CA MET A 990 4.64 24.63 25.67
C MET A 990 5.68 25.75 25.52
N ARG A 991 5.34 26.84 24.82
CA ARG A 991 6.20 28.03 24.72
C ARG A 991 6.40 28.77 26.06
N SER A 992 5.40 28.80 26.94
CA SER A 992 5.48 29.52 28.22
C SER A 992 6.03 28.69 29.38
N THR A 993 6.01 27.35 29.29
CA THR A 993 6.39 26.45 30.40
C THR A 993 7.50 25.44 30.08
N ASN A 994 7.88 25.27 28.81
CA ASN A 994 8.79 24.21 28.37
C ASN A 994 9.75 24.59 27.21
N ASP A 995 9.88 25.88 26.84
CA ASP A 995 10.79 26.28 25.74
C ASP A 995 12.28 26.08 26.14
N PRO A 996 13.12 25.47 25.28
CA PRO A 996 14.49 25.10 25.65
C PRO A 996 15.40 26.31 25.87
N ILE A 997 15.17 27.40 25.14
CA ILE A 997 15.95 28.63 25.25
C ILE A 997 15.54 29.37 26.51
N ALA A 998 14.24 29.43 26.81
CA ALA A 998 13.74 30.00 28.07
C ALA A 998 14.24 29.22 29.30
N GLY A 999 14.30 27.89 29.22
CA GLY A 999 14.78 27.02 30.29
C GLY A 999 16.25 27.24 30.63
N LEU A 1000 17.14 27.22 29.62
CA LEU A 1000 18.56 27.54 29.85
C LEU A 1000 18.74 29.00 30.28
N LYS A 1001 18.01 29.95 29.66
CA LYS A 1001 18.01 31.38 30.03
C LYS A 1001 17.74 31.59 31.50
N GLN A 1002 16.74 30.90 32.05
CA GLN A 1002 16.47 30.96 33.48
C GLN A 1002 17.68 30.50 34.29
N LYS A 1003 18.27 29.34 33.99
CA LYS A 1003 19.40 28.80 34.77
C LYS A 1003 20.66 29.66 34.70
N ILE A 1004 21.04 30.18 33.53
CA ILE A 1004 22.24 31.02 33.41
C ILE A 1004 22.08 32.40 34.08
N MET A 1005 20.84 32.86 34.29
CA MET A 1005 20.54 34.03 35.13
C MET A 1005 20.50 33.66 36.63
N ASP A 1006 19.77 32.60 37.00
CA ASP A 1006 19.63 32.08 38.39
C ASP A 1006 20.99 31.70 39.00
N TRP A 1007 21.99 31.36 38.18
CA TRP A 1007 23.35 30.97 38.58
C TRP A 1007 24.40 32.09 38.40
N GLU A 1008 24.02 33.32 38.04
CA GLU A 1008 24.93 34.45 37.83
C GLU A 1008 26.04 34.15 36.78
N VAL A 1009 25.74 33.29 35.80
CA VAL A 1009 26.64 32.93 34.68
C VAL A 1009 26.70 34.07 33.64
N VAL A 1010 25.63 34.84 33.51
CA VAL A 1010 25.50 36.04 32.68
C VAL A 1010 24.70 37.12 33.40
N THR A 1011 25.02 38.38 33.11
CA THR A 1011 24.15 39.52 33.41
C THR A 1011 23.04 39.68 32.37
N GLU A 1012 21.97 40.41 32.72
CA GLU A 1012 20.84 40.65 31.80
C GLU A 1012 21.28 41.40 30.52
N ASP A 1013 22.28 42.27 30.61
CA ASP A 1013 22.78 43.08 29.49
C ASP A 1013 23.78 42.33 28.59
N GLU A 1014 24.61 41.43 29.15
CA GLU A 1014 25.34 40.43 28.36
C GLU A 1014 24.37 39.55 27.57
N LEU A 1015 23.29 39.10 28.22
CA LEU A 1015 22.31 38.23 27.59
C LEU A 1015 21.53 38.94 26.47
N LYS A 1016 21.12 40.20 26.66
CA LYS A 1016 20.57 41.05 25.58
C LYS A 1016 21.57 41.24 24.44
N THR A 1017 22.86 41.32 24.75
CA THR A 1017 23.93 41.45 23.74
C THR A 1017 24.06 40.17 22.93
N ILE A 1018 24.06 38.99 23.57
CA ILE A 1018 24.06 37.68 22.88
C ILE A 1018 22.82 37.50 22.00
N ASP A 1019 21.62 37.82 22.52
CA ASP A 1019 20.35 37.76 21.76
C ASP A 1019 20.39 38.69 20.52
N LYS A 1020 20.99 39.90 20.67
CA LYS A 1020 21.14 40.88 19.59
C LYS A 1020 22.19 40.45 18.56
N GLU A 1021 23.35 39.96 18.98
CA GLU A 1021 24.42 39.47 18.11
C GLU A 1021 23.94 38.30 17.25
N ALA A 1022 23.35 37.27 17.88
CA ALA A 1022 22.85 36.09 17.18
C ALA A 1022 21.80 36.45 16.13
N ARG A 1023 20.93 37.43 16.44
CA ARG A 1023 19.94 37.93 15.49
C ARG A 1023 20.55 38.80 14.38
N SER A 1024 21.58 39.60 14.65
CA SER A 1024 22.27 40.39 13.62
C SER A 1024 22.99 39.47 12.64
N PHE A 1025 23.82 38.56 13.18
CA PHE A 1025 24.53 37.52 12.43
C PHE A 1025 23.62 36.74 11.48
N VAL A 1026 22.48 36.23 11.97
CA VAL A 1026 21.54 35.49 11.11
C VAL A 1026 20.89 36.39 10.05
N ASN A 1027 20.56 37.65 10.34
CA ASN A 1027 20.01 38.55 9.33
C ASN A 1027 21.04 38.91 8.25
N GLU A 1028 22.30 39.12 8.62
CA GLU A 1028 23.41 39.40 7.71
C GLU A 1028 23.71 38.20 6.79
N GLU A 1029 23.78 36.99 7.36
CA GLU A 1029 23.97 35.74 6.62
C GLU A 1029 22.78 35.43 5.70
N VAL A 1030 21.55 35.72 6.12
CA VAL A 1030 20.34 35.61 5.28
C VAL A 1030 20.38 36.61 4.13
N ALA A 1031 20.73 37.87 4.38
CA ALA A 1031 20.84 38.89 3.34
C ALA A 1031 21.92 38.53 2.30
N ALA A 1032 23.06 37.99 2.75
CA ALA A 1032 24.10 37.46 1.86
C ALA A 1032 23.59 36.28 1.02
N ALA A 1033 22.82 35.36 1.61
CA ALA A 1033 22.23 34.22 0.91
C ALA A 1033 21.12 34.63 -0.10
N GLU A 1034 20.33 35.66 0.20
CA GLU A 1034 19.35 36.20 -0.76
C GLU A 1034 19.99 36.85 -1.98
N ALA A 1035 21.21 37.38 -1.84
CA ALA A 1035 22.00 38.00 -2.90
C ALA A 1035 22.79 37.01 -3.77
N MET A 1036 22.91 35.73 -3.38
CA MET A 1036 23.65 34.71 -4.14
C MET A 1036 23.09 34.47 -5.55
N ALA A 1037 23.95 34.06 -6.49
CA ALA A 1037 23.51 33.61 -7.80
C ALA A 1037 22.59 32.37 -7.72
N VAL A 1038 21.59 32.30 -8.61
CA VAL A 1038 20.88 31.05 -8.89
C VAL A 1038 21.78 30.14 -9.75
N PRO A 1039 21.65 28.80 -9.67
CA PRO A 1039 22.33 27.89 -10.59
C PRO A 1039 21.94 28.15 -12.05
N ASP A 1040 22.88 27.92 -12.97
CA ASP A 1040 22.61 28.04 -14.40
C ASP A 1040 21.50 27.08 -14.84
N THR A 1041 20.59 27.54 -15.70
CA THR A 1041 19.44 26.75 -16.18
C THR A 1041 19.81 25.75 -17.29
N THR A 1042 21.02 25.14 -17.21
CA THR A 1042 21.51 24.17 -18.19
C THR A 1042 21.31 22.72 -17.71
N PRO A 1043 21.08 21.75 -18.63
CA PRO A 1043 20.96 20.34 -18.24
C PRO A 1043 22.19 19.77 -17.54
N LYS A 1044 23.39 20.34 -17.77
CA LYS A 1044 24.65 19.90 -17.15
C LYS A 1044 24.60 19.96 -15.62
N ILE A 1045 23.96 20.99 -15.04
CA ILE A 1045 23.86 21.17 -13.58
C ILE A 1045 23.15 19.98 -12.90
N LEU A 1046 22.26 19.27 -13.60
CA LEU A 1046 21.57 18.08 -13.09
C LEU A 1046 22.49 16.84 -12.97
N TYR A 1047 23.64 16.86 -13.65
CA TYR A 1047 24.57 15.73 -13.76
C TYR A 1047 25.93 16.00 -13.07
N GLU A 1048 26.20 17.25 -12.70
CA GLU A 1048 27.31 17.63 -11.80
C GLU A 1048 27.07 17.16 -10.35
N ASP A 1049 28.16 16.98 -9.60
CA ASP A 1049 28.15 16.77 -8.14
C ASP A 1049 27.46 15.48 -7.65
N ILE A 1050 27.29 14.48 -8.52
CA ILE A 1050 26.66 13.17 -8.20
C ILE A 1050 27.66 12.19 -7.55
N TYR A 1051 28.94 12.25 -7.93
CA TYR A 1051 30.01 11.38 -7.43
C TYR A 1051 31.11 12.21 -6.76
N VAL A 1052 32.02 11.56 -6.05
CA VAL A 1052 33.24 12.22 -5.55
C VAL A 1052 34.18 12.45 -6.75
N PRO A 1053 34.79 13.64 -6.91
CA PRO A 1053 35.70 13.90 -8.02
C PRO A 1053 36.81 12.85 -8.18
N GLY A 1054 36.89 12.25 -9.37
CA GLY A 1054 37.77 11.11 -9.68
C GLY A 1054 37.15 9.73 -9.43
N THR A 1055 35.84 9.65 -9.15
CA THR A 1055 35.10 8.38 -8.97
C THR A 1055 33.88 8.24 -9.89
N GLU A 1056 33.72 9.18 -10.82
CA GLU A 1056 32.67 9.19 -11.84
C GLU A 1056 32.74 7.94 -12.73
N PRO A 1057 31.61 7.27 -13.02
CA PRO A 1057 31.55 6.30 -14.10
C PRO A 1057 31.67 7.01 -15.46
N GLN A 1058 32.09 6.29 -16.51
CA GLN A 1058 32.21 6.85 -17.87
C GLN A 1058 30.91 7.55 -18.36
N PHE A 1059 29.75 7.04 -17.94
CA PHE A 1059 28.45 7.63 -18.21
C PHE A 1059 27.45 7.34 -17.10
N ILE A 1060 26.40 8.17 -17.04
CA ILE A 1060 25.16 7.90 -16.31
C ILE A 1060 23.97 7.97 -17.25
N ARG A 1061 22.98 7.12 -16.98
CA ARG A 1061 21.67 7.17 -17.60
C ARG A 1061 20.90 8.38 -17.06
N GLY A 1062 20.30 9.16 -17.96
CA GLY A 1062 19.41 10.26 -17.65
C GLY A 1062 17.99 9.80 -17.31
N ARG A 1063 17.02 10.67 -17.54
CA ARG A 1063 15.62 10.51 -17.10
C ARG A 1063 14.82 9.55 -18.00
N THR A 1064 15.27 9.33 -19.23
CA THR A 1064 14.70 8.36 -20.19
C THR A 1064 15.71 7.24 -20.49
N PRO A 1065 15.32 6.16 -21.19
CA PRO A 1065 16.28 5.16 -21.68
C PRO A 1065 17.34 5.74 -22.64
N ASP A 1066 16.95 6.76 -23.40
CA ASP A 1066 17.70 7.33 -24.52
C ASP A 1066 18.55 8.54 -24.12
N GLU A 1067 18.26 9.16 -22.96
CA GLU A 1067 19.09 10.19 -22.36
C GLU A 1067 20.28 9.52 -21.65
N THR A 1068 21.50 9.81 -22.09
CA THR A 1068 22.75 9.37 -21.45
C THR A 1068 23.71 10.54 -21.37
N TYR A 1069 24.21 10.83 -20.17
CA TYR A 1069 25.21 11.87 -19.92
C TYR A 1069 26.57 11.21 -19.72
N TYR A 1070 27.58 11.72 -20.41
CA TYR A 1070 28.96 11.26 -20.31
C TYR A 1070 29.77 12.26 -19.48
N PHE A 1071 30.64 11.76 -18.61
CA PHE A 1071 31.63 12.60 -17.94
C PHE A 1071 32.83 12.77 -18.89
N ASN A 1072 33.27 14.02 -19.05
CA ASN A 1072 34.36 14.45 -19.94
C ASN A 1072 35.65 14.69 -19.15
#